data_AF-A0A328C4T1-F1
#
_entry.id   AF-A0A328C4T1-F1
#
_cell.length_a   1.000
_cell.length_b   1.000
_cell.length_c   1.000
_cell.angle_alpha   90.00
_cell.angle_beta   90.00
_cell.angle_gamma   90.00
#
_symmetry.space_group_name_H-M   'P 1'
#
loop_
_entity.id
_entity.type
_entity.pdbx_description
1 polymer ?
#
loop_
_entity_poly.entity_id
_entity_poly.type
_entity_poly.pdbx_seq_one_letter_code
_entity_poly.pdbx_strand_id
1 'polypeptide(L)'
;MASPDSVIRPLFRPFVLRPTLWAVAFGLSLSILAIGSQAATAGPSPLMALWALVGLAIPFLRYLERRAAFHKTSFEIRPDRIICRYGTWFSEDTLDLPFRNITQIELTLPYLEHRFYKTGHLRVHAASSDTGAPLISVLEPEALYARLEERLRHNGFVINRTRLVQQEAPHFLGTLMDAGASKNNPVVGIALMVFIAVLPAIADHPDLLESALMMGAGLATIIALAAAALAYQVVRVIDLNKRVYTLYDDVVDYDDGFLTRRKRLIPIENLADTNIHQPFLKNLLGMADVIISCQGSSADIHFPSMPNAKPFRDNLSQLIKSTESPAQAPSQAPPTPGPALDDDLTAPGTAPAALRPTAPNAAGAAPPTGLRLSGRPPLTLKPHIGACTATNTLLAPILAASLLLVFGLITFIENQTAQSTDVATVGGLITLFIFVASILGAVGKAIQTYVLTDAELNDQKVALTHGLFNKETTEFALDKVTRLAITRSPIDRLFNTASYAFSSIGSASTLRLAHIPDATTLTPEIERRLGFDNTAPTHALAAQPTSASLAYSQLATLVFCSLGVVASLIAAIFLPEALLASVAFLILGLILVGYEVFHAPTCKLDLFDHHLRTRGGVLLHTHQMMALHHAKDLRTTCYPGLTSGTLRISGGGEASAISLGHLPDVQILHERLDDRLFDHPPRQTRQPDQRRTEPARAFGPEIQAAALQAAALTALPVVSLPLAPFAFVWARYSASRTTFTLEPDRIRVDRGVFFRTRASVLLNRIDQVKTSRGPIDTALKTGAVQISTVGSATPEITIGPVTNFEEVYRAIDTRSGYAPAS
;
A
#
# COMPACT_ATOMS: atom_id res chain seq x y z
N MET A 1 -4.73 -44.64 7.05
CA MET A 1 -3.99 -44.47 5.78
C MET A 1 -4.54 -43.22 5.10
N ALA A 2 -3.87 -42.08 5.30
CA ALA A 2 -4.28 -40.78 4.78
C ALA A 2 -3.91 -40.67 3.30
N SER A 3 -4.87 -40.35 2.43
CA SER A 3 -4.61 -40.06 1.01
C SER A 3 -3.67 -38.87 0.88
N PRO A 4 -2.67 -38.90 -0.03
CA PRO A 4 -1.70 -37.82 -0.15
C PRO A 4 -2.42 -36.51 -0.52
N ASP A 5 -2.21 -35.48 0.31
CA ASP A 5 -2.61 -34.11 0.05
C ASP A 5 -2.20 -33.71 -1.38
N SER A 6 -3.20 -33.45 -2.21
CA SER A 6 -3.07 -33.49 -3.67
C SER A 6 -2.23 -32.33 -4.18
N VAL A 7 -1.03 -32.62 -4.69
CA VAL A 7 -0.26 -31.68 -5.51
C VAL A 7 -1.03 -31.44 -6.81
N ILE A 8 -1.49 -30.21 -7.01
CA ILE A 8 -2.22 -29.77 -8.19
C ILE A 8 -1.24 -29.11 -9.15
N ARG A 9 -1.36 -29.43 -10.44
CA ARG A 9 -0.56 -28.84 -11.51
C ARG A 9 -1.45 -28.17 -12.55
N PRO A 10 -0.97 -27.09 -13.21
CA PRO A 10 -1.70 -26.48 -14.30
C PRO A 10 -1.85 -27.47 -15.48
N LEU A 11 -2.85 -27.24 -16.34
CA LEU A 11 -2.97 -27.97 -17.60
C LEU A 11 -2.09 -27.34 -18.69
N PHE A 12 -1.27 -28.16 -19.37
CA PHE A 12 -0.25 -27.68 -20.31
C PHE A 12 -0.82 -26.79 -21.42
N ARG A 13 -1.91 -27.21 -22.06
CA ARG A 13 -2.47 -26.52 -23.23
C ARG A 13 -2.89 -25.08 -22.92
N PRO A 14 -3.80 -24.80 -21.96
CA PRO A 14 -4.19 -23.43 -21.65
C PRO A 14 -3.05 -22.61 -21.03
N PHE A 15 -2.16 -23.23 -20.26
CA PHE A 15 -1.07 -22.54 -19.59
C PHE A 15 0.04 -22.09 -20.57
N VAL A 16 0.39 -22.94 -21.54
CA VAL A 16 1.50 -22.69 -22.48
C VAL A 16 1.01 -22.16 -23.82
N LEU A 17 0.03 -22.82 -24.46
CA LEU A 17 -0.32 -22.51 -25.85
C LEU A 17 -1.09 -21.19 -25.98
N ARG A 18 -2.02 -20.90 -25.07
CA ARG A 18 -2.86 -19.68 -25.15
C ARG A 18 -2.01 -18.39 -25.13
N PRO A 19 -1.07 -18.17 -24.18
CA PRO A 19 -0.19 -17.01 -24.22
C PRO A 19 0.70 -16.96 -25.46
N THR A 20 1.11 -18.11 -25.99
CA THR A 20 1.95 -18.17 -27.19
C THR A 20 1.20 -17.80 -28.46
N LEU A 21 -0.07 -18.20 -28.59
CA LEU A 21 -0.92 -17.80 -29.71
C LEU A 21 -1.15 -16.28 -29.74
N TRP A 22 -1.36 -15.67 -28.58
CA TRP A 22 -1.41 -14.21 -28.47
C TRP A 22 -0.08 -13.55 -28.84
N ALA A 23 1.05 -14.13 -28.42
CA ALA A 23 2.37 -13.65 -28.81
C ALA A 23 2.66 -13.83 -30.32
N VAL A 24 2.09 -14.86 -30.97
CA VAL A 24 2.16 -15.04 -32.43
C VAL A 24 1.38 -13.93 -33.13
N ALA A 25 0.13 -13.68 -32.71
CA ALA A 25 -0.68 -12.60 -33.28
C ALA A 25 -0.01 -11.23 -33.11
N PHE A 26 0.51 -10.95 -31.91
CA PHE A 26 1.23 -9.71 -31.62
C PHE A 26 2.52 -9.61 -32.43
N GLY A 27 3.37 -10.64 -32.43
CA GLY A 27 4.63 -10.68 -33.16
C GLY A 27 4.44 -10.48 -34.67
N LEU A 28 3.47 -11.18 -35.27
CA LEU A 28 3.13 -11.00 -36.69
C LEU A 28 2.61 -9.59 -36.98
N SER A 29 1.72 -9.04 -36.14
CA SER A 29 1.20 -7.69 -36.33
C SER A 29 2.30 -6.62 -36.26
N LEU A 30 3.23 -6.74 -35.30
CA LEU A 30 4.35 -5.83 -35.13
C LEU A 30 5.32 -5.92 -36.32
N SER A 31 5.59 -7.13 -36.81
CA SER A 31 6.41 -7.33 -38.00
C SER A 31 5.79 -6.71 -39.24
N ILE A 32 4.49 -6.94 -39.49
CA ILE A 32 3.80 -6.36 -40.65
C ILE A 32 3.83 -4.84 -40.57
N LEU A 33 3.58 -4.26 -39.38
CA LEU A 33 3.62 -2.82 -39.16
C LEU A 33 5.03 -2.25 -39.40
N ALA A 34 6.07 -2.90 -38.87
CA ALA A 34 7.46 -2.46 -39.02
C ALA A 34 7.94 -2.57 -40.47
N ILE A 35 7.60 -3.66 -41.16
CA ILE A 35 7.87 -3.89 -42.59
C ILE A 35 7.16 -2.82 -43.43
N GLY A 36 5.88 -2.56 -43.18
CA GLY A 36 5.11 -1.54 -43.89
C GLY A 36 5.64 -0.12 -43.63
N SER A 37 5.98 0.20 -42.39
CA SER A 37 6.57 1.49 -42.02
C SER A 37 7.92 1.70 -42.69
N GLN A 38 8.79 0.69 -42.73
CA GLN A 38 10.09 0.78 -43.37
C GLN A 38 9.97 0.89 -44.90
N ALA A 39 9.06 0.12 -45.52
CA ALA A 39 8.80 0.21 -46.94
C ALA A 39 8.31 1.61 -47.34
N ALA A 40 7.51 2.27 -46.50
CA ALA A 40 6.99 3.61 -46.73
C ALA A 40 8.04 4.73 -46.55
N THR A 41 8.98 4.59 -45.60
CA THR A 41 9.97 5.66 -45.28
C THR A 41 11.29 5.51 -46.01
N ALA A 42 11.77 4.27 -46.18
CA ALA A 42 13.12 3.97 -46.67
C ALA A 42 13.14 3.04 -47.91
N GLY A 43 11.96 2.63 -48.40
CA GLY A 43 11.82 1.72 -49.54
C GLY A 43 12.10 0.24 -49.21
N PRO A 44 11.85 -0.68 -50.16
CA PRO A 44 12.08 -2.11 -49.95
C PRO A 44 13.57 -2.42 -49.82
N SER A 45 13.97 -3.02 -48.70
CA SER A 45 15.37 -3.38 -48.41
C SER A 45 15.47 -4.76 -47.76
N PRO A 46 16.60 -5.48 -47.90
CA PRO A 46 16.79 -6.79 -47.26
C PRO A 46 16.72 -6.75 -45.73
N LEU A 47 16.90 -5.57 -45.12
CA LEU A 47 16.74 -5.36 -43.68
C LEU A 47 15.31 -5.62 -43.19
N MET A 48 14.30 -5.62 -44.08
CA MET A 48 12.92 -5.95 -43.72
C MET A 48 12.76 -7.41 -43.26
N ALA A 49 13.63 -8.31 -43.69
CA ALA A 49 13.65 -9.70 -43.21
C ALA A 49 13.97 -9.80 -41.71
N LEU A 50 14.69 -8.81 -41.16
CA LEU A 50 14.99 -8.74 -39.73
C LEU A 50 13.70 -8.56 -38.90
N TRP A 51 12.75 -7.77 -39.39
CA TRP A 51 11.46 -7.58 -38.71
C TRP A 51 10.64 -8.86 -38.68
N ALA A 52 10.69 -9.69 -39.72
CA ALA A 52 10.07 -11.01 -39.72
C ALA A 52 10.72 -11.95 -38.69
N LEU A 53 12.05 -11.93 -38.60
CA LEU A 53 12.79 -12.70 -37.58
C LEU A 53 12.44 -12.25 -36.15
N VAL A 54 12.36 -10.94 -35.90
CA VAL A 54 11.94 -10.39 -34.60
C VAL A 54 10.51 -10.82 -34.26
N GLY A 55 9.60 -10.79 -35.24
CA GLY A 55 8.22 -11.25 -35.08
C GLY A 55 8.08 -12.70 -34.70
N LEU A 56 8.94 -13.58 -35.23
CA LEU A 56 9.00 -15.01 -34.90
C LEU A 56 9.73 -15.26 -33.58
N ALA A 57 10.71 -14.44 -33.23
CA ALA A 57 11.44 -14.56 -31.97
C ALA A 57 10.52 -14.32 -30.76
N ILE A 58 9.60 -13.37 -30.83
CA ILE A 58 8.65 -13.04 -29.75
C ILE A 58 7.83 -14.27 -29.28
N PRO A 59 7.05 -14.96 -30.14
CA PRO A 59 6.29 -16.14 -29.73
C PRO A 59 7.18 -17.32 -29.35
N PHE A 60 8.34 -17.48 -29.99
CA PHE A 60 9.29 -18.54 -29.65
C PHE A 60 9.83 -18.37 -28.23
N LEU A 61 10.30 -17.18 -27.88
CA LEU A 61 10.73 -16.83 -26.53
C LEU A 61 9.56 -16.98 -25.55
N ARG A 62 8.36 -16.52 -25.89
CA ARG A 62 7.18 -16.69 -25.01
C ARG A 62 6.83 -18.16 -24.76
N TYR A 63 6.97 -19.02 -25.77
CA TYR A 63 6.71 -20.45 -25.66
C TYR A 63 7.70 -21.13 -24.73
N LEU A 64 8.99 -20.86 -24.95
CA LEU A 64 10.04 -21.37 -24.09
C LEU A 64 9.80 -20.92 -22.64
N GLU A 65 9.40 -19.65 -22.39
CA GLU A 65 9.18 -19.07 -21.05
C GLU A 65 8.05 -19.79 -20.34
N ARG A 66 6.91 -19.92 -21.02
CA ARG A 66 5.74 -20.60 -20.48
C ARG A 66 5.95 -22.08 -20.28
N ARG A 67 6.71 -22.73 -21.16
CA ARG A 67 7.09 -24.14 -21.00
C ARG A 67 7.95 -24.36 -19.77
N ALA A 68 8.92 -23.49 -19.49
CA ALA A 68 9.71 -23.61 -18.26
C ALA A 68 8.87 -23.32 -17.02
N ALA A 69 8.05 -22.26 -17.04
CA ALA A 69 7.13 -21.95 -15.96
C ALA A 69 6.20 -23.13 -15.66
N PHE A 70 5.70 -23.83 -16.68
CA PHE A 70 4.81 -24.99 -16.53
C PHE A 70 5.46 -26.11 -15.69
N HIS A 71 6.73 -26.41 -15.93
CA HIS A 71 7.43 -27.49 -15.20
C HIS A 71 7.73 -27.12 -13.75
N LYS A 72 7.84 -25.83 -13.45
CA LYS A 72 8.13 -25.30 -12.12
C LYS A 72 6.87 -24.98 -11.31
N THR A 73 5.69 -24.94 -11.96
CA THR A 73 4.45 -24.55 -11.31
C THR A 73 3.76 -25.74 -10.66
N SER A 74 3.56 -25.67 -9.34
CA SER A 74 2.80 -26.67 -8.57
C SER A 74 2.15 -26.03 -7.35
N PHE A 75 0.97 -26.53 -7.00
CA PHE A 75 0.18 -26.04 -5.88
C PHE A 75 -0.06 -27.20 -4.91
N GLU A 76 0.28 -27.02 -3.65
CA GLU A 76 0.10 -28.02 -2.60
C GLU A 76 -0.84 -27.45 -1.55
N ILE A 77 -2.02 -28.05 -1.42
CA ILE A 77 -3.03 -27.64 -0.43
C ILE A 77 -2.92 -28.59 0.76
N ARG A 78 -2.33 -28.10 1.84
CA ARG A 78 -2.24 -28.79 3.12
C ARG A 78 -3.47 -28.49 3.98
N PRO A 79 -3.64 -29.13 5.15
CA PRO A 79 -4.74 -28.82 6.05
C PRO A 79 -4.71 -27.38 6.61
N ASP A 80 -3.53 -26.83 6.84
CA ASP A 80 -3.26 -25.57 7.55
C ASP A 80 -2.77 -24.44 6.64
N ARG A 81 -2.31 -24.76 5.41
CA ARG A 81 -1.70 -23.79 4.48
C ARG A 81 -1.79 -24.19 3.01
N ILE A 82 -1.44 -23.26 2.14
CA ILE A 82 -1.31 -23.41 0.69
C ILE A 82 0.12 -23.06 0.30
N ILE A 83 0.82 -23.99 -0.33
CA ILE A 83 2.18 -23.77 -0.86
C ILE A 83 2.10 -23.68 -2.38
N CYS A 84 2.45 -22.52 -2.92
CA CYS A 84 2.46 -22.24 -4.35
C CYS A 84 3.89 -22.11 -4.85
N ARG A 85 4.33 -23.04 -5.68
CA ARG A 85 5.62 -22.98 -6.38
C ARG A 85 5.39 -22.49 -7.79
N TYR A 86 6.15 -21.49 -8.24
CA TYR A 86 6.07 -20.94 -9.59
C TYR A 86 7.41 -20.32 -10.00
N GLY A 87 7.61 -20.05 -11.28
CA GLY A 87 8.90 -19.53 -11.73
C GLY A 87 8.97 -19.21 -13.21
N THR A 88 10.08 -18.64 -13.63
CA THR A 88 10.44 -18.37 -15.03
C THR A 88 11.61 -19.27 -15.45
N TRP A 89 12.24 -18.99 -16.59
CA TRP A 89 13.49 -19.66 -17.01
C TRP A 89 14.53 -19.70 -15.92
N PHE A 90 14.76 -18.54 -15.32
CA PHE A 90 15.86 -18.30 -14.41
C PHE A 90 15.42 -17.97 -13.00
N SER A 91 14.11 -18.00 -12.74
CA SER A 91 13.59 -17.78 -11.40
C SER A 91 12.72 -18.92 -10.89
N GLU A 92 12.79 -19.14 -9.59
CA GLU A 92 11.95 -20.07 -8.84
C GLU A 92 11.52 -19.38 -7.55
N ASP A 93 10.21 -19.24 -7.38
CA ASP A 93 9.59 -18.65 -6.21
C ASP A 93 8.70 -19.71 -5.56
N THR A 94 8.69 -19.75 -4.23
CA THR A 94 7.67 -20.49 -3.47
C THR A 94 7.03 -19.56 -2.46
N LEU A 95 5.70 -19.46 -2.55
CA LEU A 95 4.87 -18.70 -1.62
C LEU A 95 4.20 -19.68 -0.66
N ASP A 96 4.38 -19.47 0.63
CA ASP A 96 3.68 -20.21 1.68
C ASP A 96 2.62 -19.32 2.33
N LEU A 97 1.35 -19.71 2.18
CA LEU A 97 0.18 -18.96 2.62
C LEU A 97 -0.68 -19.79 3.59
N PRO A 98 -0.63 -19.52 4.90
CA PRO A 98 -1.48 -20.13 5.92
C PRO A 98 -2.96 -19.80 5.73
N PHE A 99 -3.86 -20.76 5.99
CA PHE A 99 -5.31 -20.53 5.83
C PHE A 99 -5.83 -19.40 6.73
N ARG A 100 -5.30 -19.29 7.96
CA ARG A 100 -5.66 -18.25 8.95
C ARG A 100 -5.44 -16.81 8.47
N ASN A 101 -4.59 -16.59 7.47
CA ASN A 101 -4.21 -15.27 6.97
C ASN A 101 -4.83 -14.96 5.60
N ILE A 102 -5.70 -15.84 5.09
CA ILE A 102 -6.39 -15.64 3.84
C ILE A 102 -7.46 -14.56 4.04
N THR A 103 -7.40 -13.51 3.22
CA THR A 103 -8.37 -12.41 3.25
C THR A 103 -9.54 -12.65 2.32
N GLN A 104 -9.27 -13.15 1.11
CA GLN A 104 -10.28 -13.42 0.08
C GLN A 104 -9.84 -14.55 -0.87
N ILE A 105 -10.82 -15.22 -1.47
CA ILE A 105 -10.61 -16.19 -2.56
C ILE A 105 -11.33 -15.70 -3.80
N GLU A 106 -10.62 -15.60 -4.93
CA GLU A 106 -11.17 -15.27 -6.25
C GLU A 106 -11.08 -16.49 -7.18
N LEU A 107 -12.21 -16.88 -7.76
CA LEU A 107 -12.32 -17.85 -8.85
C LEU A 107 -12.60 -17.09 -10.15
N THR A 108 -11.82 -17.34 -11.18
CA THR A 108 -11.98 -16.78 -12.53
C THR A 108 -12.14 -17.91 -13.55
N LEU A 109 -13.21 -17.83 -14.32
CA LEU A 109 -13.61 -18.77 -15.37
C LEU A 109 -13.64 -18.05 -16.73
N PRO A 110 -12.51 -17.98 -17.45
CA PRO A 110 -12.48 -17.37 -18.78
C PRO A 110 -13.29 -18.21 -19.76
N TYR A 111 -14.26 -17.62 -20.48
CA TYR A 111 -15.18 -18.35 -21.37
C TYR A 111 -14.50 -19.40 -22.24
N LEU A 112 -13.52 -18.96 -23.05
CA LEU A 112 -12.85 -19.83 -24.03
C LEU A 112 -12.06 -20.94 -23.33
N GLU A 113 -11.31 -20.59 -22.29
CA GLU A 113 -10.48 -21.56 -21.57
C GLU A 113 -11.35 -22.61 -20.86
N HIS A 114 -12.37 -22.16 -20.13
CA HIS A 114 -13.27 -23.03 -19.40
C HIS A 114 -14.10 -23.90 -20.35
N ARG A 115 -14.57 -23.35 -21.47
CA ARG A 115 -15.37 -24.10 -22.46
C ARG A 115 -14.59 -25.22 -23.12
N PHE A 116 -13.32 -24.99 -23.50
CA PHE A 116 -12.52 -25.97 -24.23
C PHE A 116 -11.75 -26.93 -23.33
N TYR A 117 -11.30 -26.47 -22.16
CA TYR A 117 -10.39 -27.24 -21.30
C TYR A 117 -10.97 -27.58 -19.93
N LYS A 118 -12.15 -27.05 -19.57
CA LYS A 118 -12.72 -27.15 -18.21
C LYS A 118 -11.76 -26.65 -17.12
N THR A 119 -10.87 -25.72 -17.48
CA THR A 119 -9.92 -25.10 -16.55
C THR A 119 -10.36 -23.71 -16.14
N GLY A 120 -9.79 -23.22 -15.03
CA GLY A 120 -9.97 -21.86 -14.55
C GLY A 120 -8.77 -21.39 -13.75
N HIS A 121 -8.85 -20.16 -13.24
CA HIS A 121 -7.83 -19.58 -12.38
C HIS A 121 -8.43 -19.33 -11.00
N LEU A 122 -7.72 -19.72 -9.94
CA LEU A 122 -8.03 -19.31 -8.58
C LEU A 122 -6.92 -18.38 -8.08
N ARG A 123 -7.28 -17.41 -7.25
CA ARG A 123 -6.34 -16.55 -6.55
C ARG A 123 -6.75 -16.47 -5.09
N VAL A 124 -5.83 -16.78 -4.21
CA VAL A 124 -6.04 -16.71 -2.77
C VAL A 124 -5.23 -15.53 -2.25
N HIS A 125 -5.88 -14.47 -1.79
CA HIS A 125 -5.17 -13.30 -1.29
C HIS A 125 -4.87 -13.44 0.20
N ALA A 126 -3.75 -12.83 0.59
CA ALA A 126 -3.30 -12.71 1.96
C ALA A 126 -3.38 -11.26 2.40
N ALA A 127 -3.29 -11.03 3.70
CA ALA A 127 -3.27 -9.71 4.30
C ALA A 127 -1.97 -8.92 4.01
N SER A 128 -1.05 -9.39 3.17
CA SER A 128 0.20 -8.67 2.85
C SER A 128 0.67 -8.87 1.41
N SER A 129 -0.21 -9.33 0.51
CA SER A 129 0.09 -9.55 -0.90
C SER A 129 -1.04 -9.08 -1.82
N ASP A 130 -0.74 -8.08 -2.65
CA ASP A 130 -1.62 -7.67 -3.75
C ASP A 130 -1.80 -8.77 -4.80
N THR A 131 -0.79 -9.63 -4.96
CA THR A 131 -0.80 -10.66 -6.01
C THR A 131 -1.48 -11.96 -5.60
N GLY A 132 -1.52 -12.26 -4.29
CA GLY A 132 -2.04 -13.51 -3.74
C GLY A 132 -1.30 -14.75 -4.26
N ALA A 133 -1.78 -15.92 -3.87
CA ALA A 133 -1.34 -17.22 -4.33
C ALA A 133 -2.05 -17.56 -5.67
N PRO A 134 -1.35 -17.55 -6.83
CA PRO A 134 -2.01 -17.61 -8.13
C PRO A 134 -2.09 -19.06 -8.65
N LEU A 135 -3.25 -19.68 -8.54
CA LEU A 135 -3.55 -21.01 -9.07
C LEU A 135 -4.10 -20.92 -10.50
N ILE A 136 -3.22 -20.91 -11.51
CA ILE A 136 -3.58 -20.60 -12.89
C ILE A 136 -3.83 -21.88 -13.71
N SER A 137 -4.94 -21.94 -14.48
CA SER A 137 -5.24 -23.00 -15.45
C SER A 137 -5.35 -24.38 -14.80
N VAL A 138 -6.06 -24.42 -13.68
CA VAL A 138 -6.31 -25.63 -12.89
C VAL A 138 -7.57 -26.34 -13.41
N LEU A 139 -7.54 -27.67 -13.43
CA LEU A 139 -8.65 -28.53 -13.81
C LEU A 139 -9.74 -28.51 -12.71
N GLU A 140 -11.02 -28.52 -13.11
CA GLU A 140 -12.16 -28.52 -12.17
C GLU A 140 -12.08 -27.40 -11.11
N PRO A 141 -11.95 -26.14 -11.54
CA PRO A 141 -11.67 -25.02 -10.65
C PRO A 141 -12.81 -24.75 -9.63
N GLU A 142 -14.05 -25.09 -9.97
CA GLU A 142 -15.20 -24.95 -9.06
C GLU A 142 -15.16 -25.94 -7.89
N ALA A 143 -14.76 -27.20 -8.15
CA ALA A 143 -14.57 -28.19 -7.09
C ALA A 143 -13.41 -27.81 -6.17
N LEU A 144 -12.34 -27.25 -6.74
CA LEU A 144 -11.22 -26.73 -5.97
C LEU A 144 -11.62 -25.53 -5.10
N TYR A 145 -12.44 -24.63 -5.64
CA TYR A 145 -12.96 -23.48 -4.90
C TYR A 145 -13.79 -23.93 -3.70
N ALA A 146 -14.70 -24.89 -3.88
CA ALA A 146 -15.49 -25.47 -2.79
C ALA A 146 -14.60 -26.14 -1.73
N ARG A 147 -13.53 -26.84 -2.15
CA ARG A 147 -12.57 -27.45 -1.22
C ARG A 147 -11.80 -26.40 -0.41
N LEU A 148 -11.42 -25.27 -1.02
CA LEU A 148 -10.75 -24.19 -0.29
C LEU A 148 -11.70 -23.51 0.71
N GLU A 149 -12.97 -23.36 0.34
CA GLU A 149 -13.99 -22.86 1.26
C GLU A 149 -14.18 -23.79 2.46
N GLU A 150 -14.27 -25.09 2.24
CA GLU A 150 -14.34 -26.09 3.31
C GLU A 150 -13.08 -26.03 4.20
N ARG A 151 -11.89 -25.86 3.62
CA ARG A 151 -10.64 -25.70 4.38
C ARG A 151 -10.64 -24.41 5.22
N LEU A 152 -11.14 -23.30 4.70
CA LEU A 152 -11.31 -22.07 5.50
C LEU A 152 -12.22 -22.32 6.70
N ARG A 153 -13.37 -23.00 6.50
CA ARG A 153 -14.27 -23.35 7.61
C ARG A 153 -13.60 -24.19 8.69
N HIS A 154 -12.80 -25.17 8.30
CA HIS A 154 -12.03 -25.99 9.25
C HIS A 154 -10.95 -25.20 10.01
N ASN A 155 -10.43 -24.12 9.42
CA ASN A 155 -9.40 -23.28 10.03
C ASN A 155 -9.96 -22.08 10.80
N GLY A 156 -11.25 -22.11 11.15
CA GLY A 156 -11.87 -21.16 12.07
C GLY A 156 -12.69 -20.05 11.43
N PHE A 157 -12.77 -19.98 10.09
CA PHE A 157 -13.60 -18.99 9.41
C PHE A 157 -15.09 -19.38 9.45
N VAL A 158 -15.96 -18.41 9.73
CA VAL A 158 -17.41 -18.62 9.71
C VAL A 158 -17.94 -18.39 8.29
N ILE A 159 -18.23 -19.47 7.55
CA ILE A 159 -18.74 -19.42 6.16
C ILE A 159 -19.90 -20.43 5.99
N ASN A 160 -21.06 -20.09 6.52
CA ASN A 160 -22.27 -20.88 6.48
C ASN A 160 -23.30 -20.34 5.46
N ARG A 161 -23.28 -19.03 5.14
CA ARG A 161 -24.29 -18.37 4.29
C ARG A 161 -25.72 -18.57 4.79
N THR A 162 -25.91 -18.48 6.11
CA THR A 162 -27.17 -18.84 6.77
C THR A 162 -28.29 -17.85 6.49
N ARG A 163 -27.99 -16.55 6.50
CA ARG A 163 -28.99 -15.51 6.32
C ARG A 163 -28.53 -14.49 5.28
N LEU A 164 -29.28 -14.39 4.18
CA LEU A 164 -29.12 -13.31 3.22
C LEU A 164 -29.56 -11.98 3.87
N VAL A 165 -28.65 -11.02 3.96
CA VAL A 165 -28.93 -9.68 4.51
C VAL A 165 -29.35 -8.74 3.39
N GLN A 166 -28.60 -8.71 2.29
CA GLN A 166 -28.91 -7.86 1.14
C GLN A 166 -28.27 -8.42 -0.13
N GLN A 167 -28.95 -8.23 -1.27
CA GLN A 167 -28.40 -8.54 -2.59
C GLN A 167 -28.60 -7.34 -3.50
N GLU A 168 -27.54 -6.92 -4.18
CA GLU A 168 -27.53 -5.74 -5.06
C GLU A 168 -26.92 -6.09 -6.43
N ALA A 169 -27.39 -5.40 -7.46
CA ALA A 169 -26.83 -5.45 -8.80
C ALA A 169 -26.65 -4.01 -9.30
N PRO A 170 -25.65 -3.73 -10.16
CA PRO A 170 -25.44 -2.38 -10.64
C PRO A 170 -26.60 -1.96 -11.54
N HIS A 171 -26.96 -0.68 -11.47
CA HIS A 171 -28.00 -0.15 -12.32
C HIS A 171 -27.49 0.04 -13.75
N PHE A 172 -28.35 -0.24 -14.74
CA PHE A 172 -27.98 -0.12 -16.16
C PHE A 172 -27.42 1.26 -16.53
N LEU A 173 -28.06 2.36 -16.13
CA LEU A 173 -27.56 3.71 -16.43
C LEU A 173 -26.19 3.97 -15.77
N GLY A 174 -25.97 3.45 -14.55
CA GLY A 174 -24.67 3.54 -13.87
C GLY A 174 -23.58 2.77 -14.62
N THR A 175 -23.89 1.58 -15.15
CA THR A 175 -22.93 0.82 -15.97
C THR A 175 -22.58 1.51 -17.29
N LEU A 176 -23.54 2.19 -17.93
CA LEU A 176 -23.28 3.01 -19.11
C LEU A 176 -22.33 4.17 -18.80
N MET A 177 -22.55 4.83 -17.66
CA MET A 177 -21.66 5.90 -17.19
C MET A 177 -20.25 5.36 -16.87
N ASP A 178 -20.14 4.20 -16.22
CA ASP A 178 -18.86 3.57 -15.93
C ASP A 178 -18.13 3.11 -17.20
N ALA A 179 -18.87 2.68 -18.23
CA ALA A 179 -18.34 2.38 -19.54
C ALA A 179 -17.76 3.64 -20.22
N GLY A 180 -18.47 4.77 -20.16
CA GLY A 180 -18.02 6.03 -20.77
C GLY A 180 -16.90 6.77 -20.01
N ALA A 181 -16.93 6.76 -18.68
CA ALA A 181 -16.07 7.59 -17.83
C ALA A 181 -14.70 6.97 -17.46
N SER A 182 -14.34 5.82 -18.03
CA SER A 182 -13.14 5.10 -17.62
C SER A 182 -11.85 5.82 -18.01
N LYS A 183 -11.14 6.34 -17.01
CA LYS A 183 -9.78 6.89 -17.12
C LYS A 183 -8.77 5.94 -17.80
N ASN A 184 -9.07 4.64 -17.87
CA ASN A 184 -8.13 3.61 -18.36
C ASN A 184 -8.34 3.17 -19.81
N ASN A 185 -9.24 3.81 -20.58
CA ASN A 185 -9.39 3.43 -22.00
C ASN A 185 -9.55 4.64 -22.95
N PRO A 186 -8.48 5.42 -23.17
CA PRO A 186 -8.48 6.56 -24.09
C PRO A 186 -8.67 6.14 -25.56
N VAL A 187 -8.48 4.87 -25.91
CA VAL A 187 -8.51 4.39 -27.30
C VAL A 187 -9.89 4.59 -27.93
N VAL A 188 -10.96 4.39 -27.17
CA VAL A 188 -12.33 4.56 -27.68
C VAL A 188 -12.74 6.03 -27.72
N GLY A 189 -12.34 6.83 -26.72
CA GLY A 189 -12.59 8.27 -26.71
C GLY A 189 -11.86 9.00 -27.84
N ILE A 190 -10.62 8.59 -28.14
CA ILE A 190 -9.84 9.10 -29.27
C ILE A 190 -10.44 8.64 -30.60
N ALA A 191 -10.80 7.36 -30.75
CA ALA A 191 -11.44 6.88 -31.99
C ALA A 191 -12.79 7.57 -32.26
N LEU A 192 -13.60 7.80 -31.22
CA LEU A 192 -14.88 8.50 -31.33
C LEU A 192 -14.69 10.00 -31.59
N MET A 193 -13.73 10.67 -30.93
CA MET A 193 -13.40 12.06 -31.20
C MET A 193 -12.85 12.27 -32.61
N VAL A 194 -11.99 11.37 -33.09
CA VAL A 194 -11.50 11.38 -34.48
C VAL A 194 -12.66 11.14 -35.45
N PHE A 195 -13.56 10.20 -35.16
CA PHE A 195 -14.75 9.96 -36.00
C PHE A 195 -15.67 11.20 -36.05
N ILE A 196 -15.97 11.81 -34.89
CA ILE A 196 -16.81 13.02 -34.80
C ILE A 196 -16.12 14.24 -35.43
N ALA A 197 -14.81 14.39 -35.30
CA ALA A 197 -14.06 15.50 -35.89
C ALA A 197 -13.91 15.37 -37.41
N VAL A 198 -13.90 14.14 -37.95
CA VAL A 198 -13.78 13.88 -39.38
C VAL A 198 -15.16 13.85 -40.08
N LEU A 199 -16.25 13.62 -39.34
CA LEU A 199 -17.61 13.56 -39.89
C LEU A 199 -18.05 14.84 -40.65
N PRO A 200 -17.79 16.07 -40.17
CA PRO A 200 -18.09 17.30 -40.91
C PRO A 200 -17.23 17.44 -42.16
N ALA A 201 -15.93 17.11 -42.06
CA ALA A 201 -15.02 17.16 -43.19
C ALA A 201 -15.38 16.16 -44.31
N ILE A 202 -15.96 15.01 -43.96
CA ILE A 202 -16.52 14.04 -44.92
C ILE A 202 -17.83 14.56 -45.53
N ALA A 203 -18.67 15.22 -44.74
CA ALA A 203 -19.94 15.78 -45.21
C ALA A 203 -19.73 16.96 -46.19
N ASP A 204 -18.71 17.78 -45.95
CA ASP A 204 -18.39 18.97 -46.76
C ASP A 204 -17.60 18.65 -48.05
N HIS A 205 -16.90 17.50 -48.10
CA HIS A 205 -16.07 17.09 -49.23
C HIS A 205 -16.27 15.60 -49.58
N PRO A 206 -17.32 15.25 -50.35
CA PRO A 206 -17.59 13.86 -50.75
C PRO A 206 -16.47 13.23 -51.61
N ASP A 207 -15.63 14.05 -52.25
CA ASP A 207 -14.48 13.60 -53.06
C ASP A 207 -13.35 12.97 -52.19
N LEU A 208 -13.28 13.32 -50.89
CA LEU A 208 -12.42 12.64 -49.91
C LEU A 208 -12.87 11.20 -49.67
N LEU A 209 -14.17 10.93 -49.79
CA LEU A 209 -14.73 9.58 -49.68
C LEU A 209 -14.33 8.73 -50.90
N GLU A 210 -14.39 9.29 -52.11
CA GLU A 210 -13.98 8.60 -53.35
C GLU A 210 -12.46 8.34 -53.40
N SER A 211 -11.63 9.31 -53.01
CA SER A 211 -10.17 9.14 -52.94
C SER A 211 -9.74 8.16 -51.83
N ALA A 212 -10.44 8.14 -50.69
CA ALA A 212 -10.23 7.13 -49.64
C ALA A 212 -10.76 5.73 -50.02
N LEU A 213 -11.82 5.64 -50.85
CA LEU A 213 -12.31 4.39 -51.45
C LEU A 213 -11.30 3.82 -52.46
N MET A 214 -10.71 4.69 -53.28
CA MET A 214 -9.64 4.34 -54.22
C MET A 214 -8.34 3.93 -53.50
N MET A 215 -8.07 4.48 -52.32
CA MET A 215 -6.98 4.02 -51.42
C MET A 215 -7.33 2.79 -50.57
N GLY A 216 -8.56 2.25 -50.66
CA GLY A 216 -9.03 0.93 -50.18
C GLY A 216 -8.90 0.59 -48.68
N ALA A 217 -7.83 1.01 -48.02
CA ALA A 217 -7.46 0.63 -46.67
C ALA A 217 -7.87 1.70 -45.64
N GLY A 218 -7.77 3.00 -45.94
CA GLY A 218 -7.93 4.06 -44.92
C GLY A 218 -9.30 4.11 -44.26
N LEU A 219 -10.36 4.31 -45.07
CA LEU A 219 -11.73 4.46 -44.56
C LEU A 219 -12.29 3.15 -43.99
N ALA A 220 -12.00 2.02 -44.65
CA ALA A 220 -12.37 0.69 -44.14
C ALA A 220 -11.71 0.39 -42.78
N THR A 221 -10.46 0.82 -42.57
CA THR A 221 -9.77 0.64 -41.29
C THR A 221 -10.36 1.54 -40.21
N ILE A 222 -10.71 2.79 -40.52
CA ILE A 222 -11.36 3.70 -39.57
C ILE A 222 -12.74 3.17 -39.17
N ILE A 223 -13.55 2.71 -40.13
CA ILE A 223 -14.87 2.11 -39.87
C ILE A 223 -14.72 0.81 -39.07
N ALA A 224 -13.78 -0.05 -39.42
CA ALA A 224 -13.51 -1.28 -38.67
C ALA A 224 -13.04 -1.01 -37.24
N LEU A 225 -12.18 0.00 -37.04
CA LEU A 225 -11.74 0.44 -35.71
C LEU A 225 -12.91 1.03 -34.90
N ALA A 226 -13.76 1.86 -35.52
CA ALA A 226 -14.95 2.41 -34.87
C ALA A 226 -15.95 1.31 -34.49
N ALA A 227 -16.19 0.34 -35.39
CA ALA A 227 -17.05 -0.80 -35.14
C ALA A 227 -16.48 -1.72 -34.04
N ALA A 228 -15.17 -1.99 -34.05
CA ALA A 228 -14.50 -2.76 -33.00
C ALA A 228 -14.55 -2.05 -31.65
N ALA A 229 -14.35 -0.73 -31.63
CA ALA A 229 -14.48 0.10 -30.42
C ALA A 229 -15.91 0.07 -29.87
N LEU A 230 -16.92 0.19 -30.74
CA LEU A 230 -18.33 0.10 -30.36
C LEU A 230 -18.68 -1.30 -29.82
N ALA A 231 -18.28 -2.35 -30.54
CA ALA A 231 -18.49 -3.74 -30.10
C ALA A 231 -17.83 -4.01 -28.74
N TYR A 232 -16.61 -3.49 -28.53
CA TYR A 232 -15.93 -3.57 -27.25
C TYR A 232 -16.72 -2.87 -26.13
N GLN A 233 -17.26 -1.66 -26.39
CA GLN A 233 -18.09 -0.96 -25.41
C GLN A 233 -19.38 -1.71 -25.09
N VAL A 234 -20.04 -2.31 -26.09
CA VAL A 234 -21.23 -3.15 -25.86
C VAL A 234 -20.88 -4.35 -24.99
N VAL A 235 -19.81 -5.07 -25.31
CA VAL A 235 -19.35 -6.20 -24.49
C VAL A 235 -19.03 -5.76 -23.06
N ARG A 236 -18.41 -4.58 -22.89
CA ARG A 236 -18.08 -4.02 -21.59
C ARG A 236 -19.33 -3.64 -20.78
N VAL A 237 -20.33 -3.03 -21.40
CA VAL A 237 -21.62 -2.71 -20.73
C VAL A 237 -22.33 -4.00 -20.31
N ILE A 238 -22.33 -5.03 -21.17
CA ILE A 238 -22.89 -6.34 -20.81
C ILE A 238 -22.13 -6.97 -19.64
N ASP A 239 -20.80 -6.88 -19.62
CA ASP A 239 -19.95 -7.38 -18.53
C ASP A 239 -20.27 -6.67 -17.21
N LEU A 240 -20.33 -5.34 -17.23
CA LEU A 240 -20.65 -4.52 -16.05
C LEU A 240 -22.06 -4.80 -15.50
N ASN A 241 -23.05 -5.05 -16.36
CA ASN A 241 -24.43 -5.32 -15.94
C ASN A 241 -24.63 -6.70 -15.30
N LYS A 242 -23.68 -7.62 -15.43
CA LYS A 242 -23.79 -8.98 -14.87
C LYS A 242 -23.21 -9.12 -13.48
N ARG A 243 -22.93 -8.01 -12.79
CA ARG A 243 -22.42 -8.02 -11.42
C ARG A 243 -23.52 -8.25 -10.42
N VAL A 244 -23.25 -9.10 -9.44
CA VAL A 244 -24.15 -9.36 -8.33
C VAL A 244 -23.34 -9.35 -7.05
N TYR A 245 -23.75 -8.52 -6.10
CA TYR A 245 -23.17 -8.38 -4.78
C TYR A 245 -24.13 -9.02 -3.79
N THR A 246 -23.68 -10.05 -3.08
CA THR A 246 -24.53 -10.79 -2.13
C THR A 246 -23.91 -10.73 -0.75
N LEU A 247 -24.58 -10.06 0.18
CA LEU A 247 -24.17 -9.89 1.57
C LEU A 247 -24.93 -10.88 2.45
N TYR A 248 -24.21 -11.83 3.04
CA TYR A 248 -24.70 -12.71 4.09
C TYR A 248 -24.31 -12.17 5.47
N ASP A 249 -24.76 -12.84 6.52
CA ASP A 249 -24.42 -12.55 7.91
C ASP A 249 -22.93 -12.78 8.25
N ASP A 250 -22.26 -13.63 7.48
CA ASP A 250 -20.90 -14.11 7.76
C ASP A 250 -19.92 -13.94 6.58
N VAL A 251 -20.42 -13.82 5.35
CA VAL A 251 -19.60 -13.72 4.14
C VAL A 251 -20.17 -12.73 3.11
N VAL A 252 -19.27 -12.11 2.33
CA VAL A 252 -19.61 -11.35 1.12
C VAL A 252 -19.22 -12.17 -0.10
N ASP A 253 -20.23 -12.53 -0.90
CA ASP A 253 -20.02 -13.14 -2.21
C ASP A 253 -20.16 -12.08 -3.31
N TYR A 254 -19.20 -12.06 -4.23
CA TYR A 254 -19.19 -11.17 -5.38
C TYR A 254 -19.04 -11.96 -6.68
N ASP A 255 -20.07 -11.88 -7.53
CA ASP A 255 -20.07 -12.49 -8.86
C ASP A 255 -20.01 -11.38 -9.93
N ASP A 256 -19.11 -11.52 -10.91
CA ASP A 256 -18.95 -10.58 -12.04
C ASP A 256 -18.75 -11.32 -13.37
N GLY A 257 -19.11 -10.66 -14.45
CA GLY A 257 -18.59 -10.92 -15.78
C GLY A 257 -19.53 -11.69 -16.72
N PHE A 258 -19.38 -11.38 -18.00
CA PHE A 258 -20.14 -11.98 -19.09
C PHE A 258 -19.40 -13.15 -19.73
N LEU A 259 -18.26 -12.85 -20.36
CA LEU A 259 -17.40 -13.87 -20.98
C LEU A 259 -16.52 -14.51 -19.90
N THR A 260 -15.88 -13.70 -19.07
CA THR A 260 -15.04 -14.22 -17.98
C THR A 260 -15.83 -14.11 -16.70
N ARG A 261 -16.42 -15.22 -16.23
CA ARG A 261 -17.13 -15.23 -14.94
C ARG A 261 -16.11 -15.19 -13.82
N ARG A 262 -16.28 -14.31 -12.85
CA ARG A 262 -15.47 -14.20 -11.65
C ARG A 262 -16.38 -14.36 -10.44
N LYS A 263 -15.96 -15.18 -9.48
CA LYS A 263 -16.58 -15.30 -8.16
C LYS A 263 -15.56 -14.92 -7.12
N ARG A 264 -15.94 -14.15 -6.10
CA ARG A 264 -15.07 -13.84 -4.97
C ARG A 264 -15.82 -14.09 -3.67
N LEU A 265 -15.11 -14.63 -2.70
CA LEU A 265 -15.60 -14.88 -1.35
C LEU A 265 -14.70 -14.14 -0.37
N ILE A 266 -15.32 -13.33 0.47
CA ILE A 266 -14.65 -12.51 1.47
C ILE A 266 -15.38 -12.70 2.81
N PRO A 267 -14.76 -13.37 3.81
CA PRO A 267 -15.32 -13.47 5.15
C PRO A 267 -15.52 -12.09 5.78
N ILE A 268 -16.64 -11.87 6.50
CA ILE A 268 -16.95 -10.58 7.14
C ILE A 268 -15.88 -10.19 8.17
N GLU A 269 -15.32 -11.18 8.89
CA GLU A 269 -14.25 -10.95 9.87
C GLU A 269 -12.96 -10.37 9.27
N ASN A 270 -12.74 -10.57 7.96
CA ASN A 270 -11.60 -10.02 7.24
C ASN A 270 -11.83 -8.60 6.72
N LEU A 271 -13.03 -8.04 6.87
CA LEU A 271 -13.31 -6.68 6.42
C LEU A 271 -12.78 -5.65 7.43
N ALA A 272 -12.11 -4.61 6.92
CA ALA A 272 -11.57 -3.54 7.74
C ALA A 272 -12.53 -2.36 7.76
N ASP A 273 -12.62 -1.69 6.61
CA ASP A 273 -13.22 -0.37 6.45
C ASP A 273 -14.12 -0.31 5.21
N THR A 274 -15.02 0.67 5.17
CA THR A 274 -15.93 0.87 4.03
C THR A 274 -15.97 2.34 3.66
N ASN A 275 -15.84 2.62 2.37
CA ASN A 275 -15.89 3.96 1.78
C ASN A 275 -16.99 4.00 0.73
N ILE A 276 -17.74 5.10 0.67
CA ILE A 276 -18.74 5.33 -0.38
C ILE A 276 -18.32 6.54 -1.21
N HIS A 277 -18.22 6.35 -2.52
CA HIS A 277 -17.98 7.40 -3.50
C HIS A 277 -19.23 7.61 -4.38
N GLN A 278 -19.91 8.75 -4.24
CA GLN A 278 -21.16 9.09 -4.94
C GLN A 278 -20.93 10.25 -5.92
N PRO A 279 -20.49 9.99 -7.17
CA PRO A 279 -20.30 11.06 -8.14
C PRO A 279 -21.64 11.68 -8.55
N PHE A 280 -21.66 12.96 -8.94
CA PHE A 280 -22.88 13.76 -9.11
C PHE A 280 -23.99 13.07 -9.88
N LEU A 281 -23.66 12.54 -11.07
CA LEU A 281 -24.66 11.93 -11.93
C LEU A 281 -25.15 10.59 -11.36
N LYS A 282 -24.33 9.86 -10.59
CA LYS A 282 -24.78 8.67 -9.85
C LYS A 282 -25.65 9.06 -8.67
N ASN A 283 -25.27 10.09 -7.92
CA ASN A 283 -26.04 10.63 -6.80
C ASN A 283 -27.42 11.13 -7.24
N LEU A 284 -27.51 11.81 -8.39
CA LEU A 284 -28.79 12.26 -8.98
C LEU A 284 -29.72 11.08 -9.30
N LEU A 285 -29.14 9.95 -9.71
CA LEU A 285 -29.86 8.71 -10.01
C LEU A 285 -30.00 7.79 -8.78
N GLY A 286 -29.62 8.26 -7.59
CA GLY A 286 -29.70 7.50 -6.34
C GLY A 286 -28.69 6.36 -6.21
N MET A 287 -27.59 6.37 -6.96
CA MET A 287 -26.56 5.33 -6.98
C MET A 287 -25.24 5.80 -6.35
N ALA A 288 -24.39 4.85 -5.95
CA ALA A 288 -23.02 5.13 -5.54
C ALA A 288 -22.06 3.94 -5.72
N ASP A 289 -20.76 4.24 -5.62
CA ASP A 289 -19.70 3.25 -5.60
C ASP A 289 -19.36 2.92 -4.16
N VAL A 290 -19.47 1.64 -3.77
CA VAL A 290 -19.04 1.15 -2.45
C VAL A 290 -17.65 0.56 -2.60
N ILE A 291 -16.70 1.01 -1.78
CA ILE A 291 -15.33 0.55 -1.75
C ILE A 291 -15.12 -0.13 -0.39
N ILE A 292 -14.82 -1.42 -0.39
CA ILE A 292 -14.51 -2.17 0.83
C ILE A 292 -13.00 -2.43 0.89
N SER A 293 -12.40 -2.09 2.03
CA SER A 293 -11.01 -2.44 2.33
C SER A 293 -10.98 -3.69 3.20
N CYS A 294 -10.16 -4.67 2.85
CA CYS A 294 -9.94 -5.86 3.67
C CYS A 294 -8.76 -5.64 4.63
N GLN A 295 -8.80 -6.28 5.79
CA GLN A 295 -7.72 -6.21 6.77
C GLN A 295 -6.40 -6.66 6.14
N GLY A 296 -5.42 -5.76 6.19
CA GLY A 296 -4.09 -5.95 5.63
C GLY A 296 -3.97 -5.97 4.10
N SER A 297 -5.05 -6.15 3.34
CA SER A 297 -4.98 -6.05 1.88
C SER A 297 -4.71 -4.61 1.45
N SER A 298 -3.67 -4.36 0.66
CA SER A 298 -3.42 -3.06 0.01
C SER A 298 -4.34 -2.80 -1.18
N ALA A 299 -5.10 -3.81 -1.61
CA ALA A 299 -6.08 -3.71 -2.69
C ALA A 299 -7.50 -3.50 -2.13
N ASP A 300 -8.11 -2.36 -2.50
CA ASP A 300 -9.50 -2.04 -2.24
C ASP A 300 -10.43 -2.77 -3.23
N ILE A 301 -11.59 -3.22 -2.74
CA ILE A 301 -12.61 -3.89 -3.54
C ILE A 301 -13.68 -2.89 -3.92
N HIS A 302 -13.79 -2.61 -5.22
CA HIS A 302 -14.72 -1.62 -5.75
C HIS A 302 -16.03 -2.27 -6.24
N PHE A 303 -17.14 -1.79 -5.72
CA PHE A 303 -18.49 -2.12 -6.14
C PHE A 303 -19.16 -0.89 -6.76
N PRO A 304 -18.98 -0.69 -8.07
CA PRO A 304 -19.49 0.50 -8.72
C PRO A 304 -20.99 0.46 -8.98
N SER A 305 -21.60 1.65 -9.03
CA SER A 305 -22.95 1.92 -9.51
C SER A 305 -24.06 1.14 -8.80
N MET A 306 -23.92 0.98 -7.48
CA MET A 306 -24.89 0.31 -6.61
C MET A 306 -26.05 1.26 -6.27
N PRO A 307 -27.32 0.89 -6.53
CA PRO A 307 -28.49 1.69 -6.16
C PRO A 307 -28.62 1.89 -4.65
N ASN A 308 -28.68 0.82 -3.85
CA ASN A 308 -28.88 0.93 -2.40
C ASN A 308 -27.56 0.88 -1.61
N ALA A 309 -26.58 1.68 -2.04
CA ALA A 309 -25.24 1.69 -1.46
C ALA A 309 -25.20 2.07 0.04
N LYS A 310 -26.06 3.00 0.48
CA LYS A 310 -26.12 3.45 1.88
C LYS A 310 -26.57 2.34 2.84
N PRO A 311 -27.75 1.70 2.66
CA PRO A 311 -28.15 0.61 3.53
C PRO A 311 -27.21 -0.60 3.42
N PHE A 312 -26.62 -0.85 2.25
CA PHE A 312 -25.60 -1.89 2.10
C PHE A 312 -24.39 -1.65 3.01
N ARG A 313 -23.87 -0.42 3.02
CA ARG A 313 -22.79 -0.01 3.95
C ARG A 313 -23.22 -0.14 5.40
N ASP A 314 -24.41 0.33 5.75
CA ASP A 314 -24.87 0.34 7.15
C ASP A 314 -25.02 -1.09 7.68
N ASN A 315 -25.59 -1.99 6.87
CA ASN A 315 -25.68 -3.42 7.15
C ASN A 315 -24.30 -4.06 7.29
N LEU A 316 -23.39 -3.82 6.35
CA LEU A 316 -22.02 -4.33 6.41
C LEU A 316 -21.28 -3.86 7.67
N SER A 317 -21.40 -2.57 7.99
CA SER A 317 -20.80 -1.97 9.18
C SER A 317 -21.35 -2.60 10.47
N GLN A 318 -22.63 -2.96 10.49
CA GLN A 318 -23.24 -3.65 11.62
C GLN A 318 -22.74 -5.09 11.75
N LEU A 319 -22.53 -5.81 10.65
CA LEU A 319 -22.02 -7.18 10.63
C LEU A 319 -20.55 -7.28 11.03
N ILE A 320 -19.72 -6.33 10.57
CA ILE A 320 -18.32 -6.23 11.03
C ILE A 320 -18.29 -6.10 12.56
N LYS A 321 -19.15 -5.24 13.13
CA LYS A 321 -19.26 -5.04 14.58
C LYS A 321 -19.76 -6.26 15.34
N SER A 322 -20.76 -6.98 14.83
CA SER A 322 -21.29 -8.17 15.51
C SER A 322 -20.28 -9.31 15.55
N THR A 323 -19.40 -9.38 14.55
CA THR A 323 -18.37 -10.43 14.44
C THR A 323 -17.18 -10.15 15.38
N GLU A 324 -16.88 -8.87 15.64
CA GLU A 324 -15.80 -8.44 16.54
C GLU A 324 -16.16 -8.52 18.03
N SER A 325 -17.46 -8.52 18.39
CA SER A 325 -17.89 -8.73 19.77
C SER A 325 -17.72 -10.21 20.13
N PRO A 326 -16.76 -10.60 20.99
CA PRO A 326 -16.56 -12.00 21.30
C PRO A 326 -17.83 -12.56 21.91
N ALA A 327 -18.24 -13.72 21.39
CA ALA A 327 -19.30 -14.54 21.93
C ALA A 327 -19.21 -14.60 23.46
N GLN A 328 -20.10 -13.87 24.14
CA GLN A 328 -20.57 -14.29 25.44
C GLN A 328 -21.20 -15.65 25.21
N ALA A 329 -20.45 -16.70 25.58
CA ALA A 329 -21.01 -18.02 25.74
C ALA A 329 -22.32 -17.89 26.54
N PRO A 330 -23.45 -18.47 26.08
CA PRO A 330 -24.69 -18.42 26.83
C PRO A 330 -24.41 -18.92 28.24
N SER A 331 -24.70 -18.05 29.21
CA SER A 331 -24.49 -18.30 30.63
C SER A 331 -25.18 -19.59 31.04
N GLN A 332 -24.50 -20.29 31.94
CA GLN A 332 -24.84 -21.58 32.52
C GLN A 332 -26.31 -21.65 32.97
N ALA A 333 -26.91 -22.81 32.75
CA ALA A 333 -28.17 -23.22 33.33
C ALA A 333 -28.16 -23.05 34.87
N PRO A 334 -29.31 -22.75 35.51
CA PRO A 334 -29.38 -22.46 36.94
C PRO A 334 -28.95 -23.68 37.78
N PRO A 335 -28.22 -23.48 38.91
CA PRO A 335 -27.77 -24.57 39.75
C PRO A 335 -28.94 -25.16 40.55
N THR A 336 -29.11 -26.47 40.44
CA THR A 336 -29.95 -27.29 41.33
C THR A 336 -29.34 -27.32 42.74
N PRO A 337 -30.12 -27.21 43.84
CA PRO A 337 -29.57 -27.26 45.19
C PRO A 337 -29.29 -28.71 45.63
N GLY A 338 -28.06 -28.98 46.08
CA GLY A 338 -27.66 -30.20 46.79
C GLY A 338 -27.12 -29.86 48.19
N PRO A 339 -27.25 -30.76 49.19
CA PRO A 339 -27.39 -30.38 50.59
C PRO A 339 -26.06 -30.15 51.32
N ALA A 340 -26.18 -29.35 52.38
CA ALA A 340 -25.14 -28.99 53.34
C ALA A 340 -24.64 -30.19 54.17
N LEU A 341 -23.35 -30.17 54.48
CA LEU A 341 -22.77 -30.81 55.67
C LEU A 341 -21.73 -29.86 56.25
N ASP A 342 -22.03 -29.39 57.46
CA ASP A 342 -21.14 -28.71 58.38
C ASP A 342 -20.10 -29.71 58.92
N ASP A 343 -18.87 -29.26 59.16
CA ASP A 343 -18.24 -29.43 60.48
C ASP A 343 -16.93 -28.61 60.58
N ASP A 344 -16.92 -27.79 61.63
CA ASP A 344 -15.79 -27.08 62.21
C ASP A 344 -14.74 -28.04 62.80
N LEU A 345 -13.49 -27.58 62.99
CA LEU A 345 -12.69 -27.71 64.23
C LEU A 345 -11.19 -27.41 64.05
N THR A 346 -10.74 -26.33 64.71
CA THR A 346 -9.52 -26.16 65.53
C THR A 346 -8.09 -26.04 64.92
N ALA A 347 -7.45 -24.89 65.25
CA ALA A 347 -5.99 -24.64 65.32
C ALA A 347 -5.45 -25.00 66.76
N PRO A 348 -4.17 -24.79 67.20
CA PRO A 348 -3.03 -24.05 66.61
C PRO A 348 -1.58 -24.62 66.87
N GLY A 349 -0.54 -23.91 66.38
CA GLY A 349 0.88 -24.00 66.79
C GLY A 349 1.84 -24.45 65.66
N THR A 350 3.08 -23.97 65.45
CA THR A 350 3.98 -23.00 66.11
C THR A 350 5.07 -22.68 65.08
N ALA A 351 5.46 -21.41 64.90
CA ALA A 351 6.59 -21.02 64.03
C ALA A 351 7.94 -21.14 64.75
N PRO A 352 9.06 -21.21 64.00
CA PRO A 352 9.99 -20.09 64.09
C PRO A 352 10.51 -19.58 62.75
N ALA A 353 10.96 -18.32 62.81
CA ALA A 353 11.30 -17.42 61.73
C ALA A 353 12.60 -17.77 60.99
N ALA A 354 12.56 -17.66 59.65
CA ALA A 354 13.73 -17.45 58.80
C ALA A 354 13.39 -16.41 57.72
N LEU A 355 14.32 -15.47 57.54
CA LEU A 355 14.20 -14.22 56.77
C LEU A 355 13.72 -14.43 55.33
N ARG A 356 12.63 -13.74 54.95
CA ARG A 356 12.22 -13.54 53.55
C ARG A 356 12.69 -12.15 53.08
N PRO A 357 13.37 -12.04 51.92
CA PRO A 357 13.51 -10.76 51.23
C PRO A 357 12.12 -10.29 50.76
N THR A 358 11.87 -9.01 50.94
CA THR A 358 10.67 -8.29 50.50
C THR A 358 10.41 -8.49 49.01
N ALA A 359 9.36 -9.25 48.69
CA ALA A 359 8.76 -9.27 47.38
C ALA A 359 8.12 -7.89 47.11
N PRO A 360 8.42 -7.22 45.98
CA PRO A 360 7.66 -6.06 45.56
C PRO A 360 6.26 -6.51 45.15
N ASN A 361 5.26 -5.78 45.63
CA ASN A 361 3.83 -5.93 45.34
C ASN A 361 3.57 -6.37 43.89
N ALA A 362 3.17 -7.63 43.72
CA ALA A 362 2.49 -8.11 42.53
C ALA A 362 1.05 -7.57 42.54
N ALA A 363 0.92 -6.27 42.26
CA ALA A 363 -0.30 -5.74 41.65
C ALA A 363 -0.25 -6.16 40.18
N GLY A 364 -0.63 -7.41 39.91
CA GLY A 364 -0.96 -7.86 38.55
C GLY A 364 -2.17 -7.08 38.09
N ALA A 365 -1.94 -5.89 37.54
CA ALA A 365 -2.95 -5.16 36.79
C ALA A 365 -3.26 -5.98 35.54
N ALA A 366 -4.40 -6.66 35.58
CA ALA A 366 -5.03 -7.20 34.39
C ALA A 366 -5.07 -6.11 33.30
N PRO A 367 -4.83 -6.44 32.02
CA PRO A 367 -5.00 -5.49 30.93
C PRO A 367 -6.45 -4.95 30.98
N PRO A 368 -6.68 -3.65 30.71
CA PRO A 368 -8.01 -3.08 30.79
C PRO A 368 -8.93 -3.86 29.84
N THR A 369 -9.83 -4.60 30.47
CA THR A 369 -10.78 -5.49 29.85
C THR A 369 -11.93 -4.64 29.32
N GLY A 370 -12.16 -4.71 28.00
CA GLY A 370 -13.35 -4.17 27.34
C GLY A 370 -13.36 -2.65 27.19
N LEU A 371 -13.68 -2.18 25.99
CA LEU A 371 -14.22 -0.84 25.79
C LEU A 371 -15.35 -0.64 26.81
N ARG A 372 -15.14 0.25 27.79
CA ARG A 372 -16.29 0.92 28.40
C ARG A 372 -17.00 1.60 27.24
N LEU A 373 -18.21 1.15 26.93
CA LEU A 373 -19.21 1.94 26.22
C LEU A 373 -19.44 3.18 27.07
N SER A 374 -18.55 4.17 26.96
CA SER A 374 -18.90 5.49 27.42
C SER A 374 -20.01 5.94 26.49
N GLY A 375 -21.19 6.24 27.03
CA GLY A 375 -22.27 6.84 26.24
C GLY A 375 -21.92 8.29 25.89
N ARG A 376 -20.71 8.55 25.36
CA ARG A 376 -20.28 9.90 25.01
C ARG A 376 -21.03 10.32 23.74
N PRO A 377 -21.52 11.57 23.68
CA PRO A 377 -22.20 12.04 22.50
C PRO A 377 -21.25 12.03 21.28
N PRO A 378 -21.78 11.75 20.09
CA PRO A 378 -21.00 11.87 18.86
C PRO A 378 -20.54 13.32 18.67
N LEU A 379 -19.28 13.49 18.31
CA LEU A 379 -18.68 14.78 18.01
C LEU A 379 -18.83 15.05 16.51
N THR A 380 -19.63 16.04 16.15
CA THR A 380 -19.68 16.56 14.79
C THR A 380 -18.60 17.62 14.63
N LEU A 381 -17.62 17.36 13.77
CA LEU A 381 -16.46 18.21 13.54
C LEU A 381 -16.60 18.88 12.17
N LYS A 382 -16.48 20.22 12.15
CA LYS A 382 -16.41 21.00 10.92
C LYS A 382 -15.08 21.76 10.85
N PRO A 383 -14.49 21.93 9.66
CA PRO A 383 -13.29 22.73 9.52
C PRO A 383 -13.60 24.20 9.83
N HIS A 384 -12.61 24.96 10.31
CA HIS A 384 -12.77 26.38 10.58
C HIS A 384 -12.55 27.22 9.31
N ILE A 385 -13.55 28.00 8.90
CA ILE A 385 -13.51 28.81 7.66
C ILE A 385 -12.27 29.71 7.62
N GLY A 386 -12.01 30.46 8.70
CA GLY A 386 -10.92 31.42 8.75
C GLY A 386 -9.53 30.79 8.64
N ALA A 387 -9.36 29.56 9.12
CA ALA A 387 -8.10 28.83 9.00
C ALA A 387 -7.94 28.27 7.58
N CYS A 388 -9.02 27.77 6.97
CA CYS A 388 -9.03 27.33 5.59
C CYS A 388 -8.77 28.47 4.59
N THR A 389 -9.36 29.65 4.80
CA THR A 389 -9.12 30.82 3.95
C THR A 389 -7.66 31.25 4.07
N ALA A 390 -7.17 31.46 5.29
CA ALA A 390 -5.80 31.88 5.54
C ALA A 390 -4.76 30.93 4.94
N THR A 391 -4.96 29.62 5.08
CA THR A 391 -4.05 28.61 4.50
C THR A 391 -4.07 28.62 2.97
N ASN A 392 -5.25 28.65 2.35
CA ASN A 392 -5.35 28.69 0.89
C ASN A 392 -4.79 30.01 0.31
N THR A 393 -4.93 31.13 1.01
CA THR A 393 -4.41 32.43 0.54
C THR A 393 -2.90 32.57 0.66
N LEU A 394 -2.23 31.76 1.50
CA LEU A 394 -0.80 31.87 1.76
C LEU A 394 0.06 31.54 0.52
N LEU A 395 -0.48 30.78 -0.42
CA LEU A 395 0.19 30.41 -1.68
C LEU A 395 0.08 31.51 -2.76
N ALA A 396 -0.97 32.32 -2.72
CA ALA A 396 -1.23 33.38 -3.71
C ALA A 396 -0.10 34.41 -3.86
N PRO A 397 0.50 34.96 -2.76
CA PRO A 397 1.59 35.92 -2.90
C PRO A 397 2.87 35.28 -3.45
N ILE A 398 3.13 34.00 -3.16
CA ILE A 398 4.28 33.26 -3.70
C ILE A 398 4.12 33.07 -5.21
N LEU A 399 2.92 32.67 -5.66
CA LEU A 399 2.62 32.55 -7.08
C LEU A 399 2.73 33.89 -7.80
N ALA A 400 2.17 34.97 -7.23
CA ALA A 400 2.28 36.30 -7.82
C ALA A 400 3.73 36.80 -7.88
N ALA A 401 4.52 36.61 -6.83
CA ALA A 401 5.94 36.94 -6.84
C ALA A 401 6.72 36.13 -7.88
N SER A 402 6.42 34.84 -8.04
CA SER A 402 7.03 34.00 -9.07
C SER A 402 6.67 34.44 -10.49
N LEU A 403 5.41 34.84 -10.72
CA LEU A 403 4.95 35.36 -12.01
C LEU A 403 5.60 36.71 -12.32
N LEU A 404 5.71 37.61 -11.32
CA LEU A 404 6.42 38.87 -11.43
C LEU A 404 7.90 38.67 -11.76
N LEU A 405 8.55 37.66 -11.17
CA LEU A 405 9.94 37.32 -11.46
C LEU A 405 10.09 36.79 -12.88
N VAL A 406 9.18 35.92 -13.34
CA VAL A 406 9.15 35.40 -14.71
C VAL A 406 8.90 36.51 -15.73
N PHE A 407 7.92 37.39 -15.49
CA PHE A 407 7.66 38.55 -16.36
C PHE A 407 8.83 39.53 -16.34
N GLY A 408 9.43 39.78 -15.17
CA GLY A 408 10.64 40.58 -15.04
C GLY A 408 11.79 40.00 -15.88
N LEU A 409 11.96 38.67 -15.87
CA LEU A 409 12.96 38.00 -16.69
C LEU A 409 12.65 38.10 -18.19
N ILE A 410 11.40 37.87 -18.61
CA ILE A 410 10.97 38.01 -20.01
C ILE A 410 11.24 39.44 -20.51
N THR A 411 10.83 40.45 -19.74
CA THR A 411 11.08 41.85 -20.10
C THR A 411 12.57 42.21 -20.11
N PHE A 412 13.39 41.59 -19.26
CA PHE A 412 14.84 41.77 -19.27
C PHE A 412 15.50 41.16 -20.52
N ILE A 413 15.05 39.97 -20.94
CA ILE A 413 15.49 39.31 -22.19
C ILE A 413 15.08 40.16 -23.40
N GLU A 414 13.82 40.64 -23.44
CA GLU A 414 13.30 41.48 -24.53
C GLU A 414 13.97 42.86 -24.58
N ASN A 415 14.29 43.49 -23.45
CA ASN A 415 14.95 44.80 -23.42
C ASN A 415 16.37 44.80 -24.02
N GLN A 416 17.01 43.64 -24.19
CA GLN A 416 18.25 43.53 -24.96
C GLN A 416 18.02 43.57 -26.48
N THR A 417 16.77 43.50 -26.95
CA THR A 417 16.43 43.42 -28.38
C THR A 417 15.43 44.48 -28.88
N ALA A 418 14.61 45.12 -28.03
CA ALA A 418 13.79 46.29 -28.42
C ALA A 418 13.29 47.13 -27.23
N GLN A 419 13.24 48.47 -27.40
CA GLN A 419 12.58 49.42 -26.51
C GLN A 419 11.05 49.40 -26.70
N SER A 420 10.33 48.48 -26.06
CA SER A 420 8.86 48.58 -25.96
C SER A 420 8.39 48.54 -24.51
N THR A 421 7.95 49.69 -24.00
CA THR A 421 7.45 49.88 -22.62
C THR A 421 6.10 49.22 -22.34
N ASP A 422 5.40 48.72 -23.36
CA ASP A 422 4.04 48.19 -23.24
C ASP A 422 3.97 46.76 -22.69
N VAL A 423 5.03 45.96 -22.80
CA VAL A 423 5.03 44.57 -22.31
C VAL A 423 5.07 44.51 -20.78
N ALA A 424 5.78 45.43 -20.13
CA ALA A 424 5.91 45.49 -18.67
C ALA A 424 4.60 45.90 -17.98
N THR A 425 3.86 46.85 -18.56
CA THR A 425 2.56 47.31 -18.03
C THR A 425 1.48 46.25 -18.20
N VAL A 426 1.43 45.59 -19.36
CA VAL A 426 0.52 44.47 -19.62
C VAL A 426 0.85 43.28 -18.72
N GLY A 427 2.12 42.93 -18.53
CA GLY A 427 2.56 41.86 -17.63
C GLY A 427 2.23 42.12 -16.17
N GLY A 428 2.37 43.37 -15.71
CA GLY A 428 1.97 43.79 -14.36
C GLY A 428 0.46 43.63 -14.13
N LEU A 429 -0.36 44.04 -15.11
CA LEU A 429 -1.82 43.88 -15.06
C LEU A 429 -2.25 42.41 -15.06
N ILE A 430 -1.62 41.57 -15.90
CA ILE A 430 -1.89 40.11 -15.92
C ILE A 430 -1.53 39.47 -14.58
N THR A 431 -0.39 39.84 -13.99
CA THR A 431 0.03 39.30 -12.69
C THR A 431 -0.91 39.73 -11.57
N LEU A 432 -1.36 40.99 -11.58
CA LEU A 432 -2.36 41.48 -10.63
C LEU A 432 -3.70 40.74 -10.79
N PHE A 433 -4.15 40.52 -12.03
CA PHE A 433 -5.38 39.78 -12.31
C PHE A 433 -5.29 38.32 -11.81
N ILE A 434 -4.18 37.63 -12.11
CA ILE A 434 -3.95 36.26 -11.64
C ILE A 434 -3.87 36.21 -10.11
N PHE A 435 -3.24 37.20 -9.47
CA PHE A 435 -3.19 37.31 -8.01
C PHE A 435 -4.59 37.46 -7.40
N VAL A 436 -5.40 38.38 -7.91
CA VAL A 436 -6.77 38.59 -7.46
C VAL A 436 -7.62 37.35 -7.70
N ALA A 437 -7.54 36.75 -8.89
CA ALA A 437 -8.26 35.52 -9.23
C ALA A 437 -7.82 34.34 -8.33
N SER A 438 -6.53 34.24 -7.99
CA SER A 438 -6.00 33.23 -7.07
C SER A 438 -6.53 33.43 -5.65
N ILE A 439 -6.65 34.67 -5.17
CA ILE A 439 -7.26 34.95 -3.85
C ILE A 439 -8.74 34.60 -3.87
N LEU A 440 -9.48 35.04 -4.89
CA LEU A 440 -10.91 34.74 -5.01
C LEU A 440 -11.16 33.22 -5.10
N GLY A 441 -10.34 32.51 -5.89
CA GLY A 441 -10.36 31.06 -5.98
C GLY A 441 -10.00 30.37 -4.66
N ALA A 442 -9.01 30.88 -3.92
CA ALA A 442 -8.63 30.37 -2.60
C ALA A 442 -9.75 30.53 -1.56
N VAL A 443 -10.44 31.67 -1.56
CA VAL A 443 -11.60 31.94 -0.70
C VAL A 443 -12.78 31.05 -1.11
N GLY A 444 -13.08 30.96 -2.41
CA GLY A 444 -14.11 30.06 -2.94
C GLY A 444 -13.87 28.61 -2.54
N LYS A 445 -12.62 28.13 -2.67
CA LYS A 445 -12.20 26.80 -2.21
C LYS A 445 -12.37 26.62 -0.69
N ALA A 446 -12.05 27.63 0.11
CA ALA A 446 -12.21 27.54 1.57
C ALA A 446 -13.69 27.45 1.98
N ILE A 447 -14.56 28.25 1.36
CA ILE A 447 -16.02 28.18 1.57
C ILE A 447 -16.54 26.81 1.14
N GLN A 448 -16.08 26.32 -0.02
CA GLN A 448 -16.41 24.99 -0.51
C GLN A 448 -16.02 23.91 0.51
N THR A 449 -14.79 23.93 1.01
CA THR A 449 -14.33 23.00 2.04
C THR A 449 -15.19 23.08 3.30
N TYR A 450 -15.55 24.27 3.76
CA TYR A 450 -16.38 24.43 4.95
C TYR A 450 -17.80 23.87 4.81
N VAL A 451 -18.48 24.23 3.72
CA VAL A 451 -19.89 23.87 3.53
C VAL A 451 -20.05 22.37 3.27
N LEU A 452 -19.04 21.74 2.68
CA LEU A 452 -19.16 20.40 2.10
C LEU A 452 -18.34 19.33 2.80
N THR A 453 -17.62 19.70 3.86
CA THR A 453 -16.88 18.74 4.68
C THR A 453 -17.59 18.57 6.00
N ASP A 454 -18.11 17.37 6.23
CA ASP A 454 -18.70 16.97 7.50
C ASP A 454 -17.89 15.80 8.05
N ALA A 455 -17.40 15.94 9.27
CA ALA A 455 -16.72 14.87 9.97
C ALA A 455 -17.49 14.47 11.23
N GLU A 456 -17.53 13.17 11.51
CA GLU A 456 -18.19 12.61 12.68
C GLU A 456 -17.20 11.72 13.42
N LEU A 457 -17.08 11.94 14.72
CA LEU A 457 -16.26 11.13 15.61
C LEU A 457 -17.14 10.59 16.73
N ASN A 458 -17.32 9.27 16.77
CA ASN A 458 -18.01 8.57 17.85
C ASN A 458 -16.98 7.81 18.71
N ASP A 459 -17.41 6.98 19.67
CA ASP A 459 -16.53 6.09 20.43
C ASP A 459 -16.18 4.81 19.65
N GLN A 460 -16.84 4.61 18.49
CA GLN A 460 -16.66 3.43 17.64
C GLN A 460 -16.00 3.72 16.28
N LYS A 461 -16.19 4.91 15.72
CA LYS A 461 -15.75 5.23 14.36
C LYS A 461 -15.34 6.68 14.17
N VAL A 462 -14.50 6.90 13.16
CA VAL A 462 -14.16 8.21 12.60
C VAL A 462 -14.65 8.23 11.15
N ALA A 463 -15.51 9.19 10.80
CA ALA A 463 -16.05 9.33 9.45
C ALA A 463 -15.75 10.73 8.90
N LEU A 464 -15.38 10.82 7.63
CA LEU A 464 -15.16 12.06 6.89
C LEU A 464 -15.94 12.01 5.57
N THR A 465 -16.92 12.89 5.46
CA THR A 465 -17.68 13.13 4.22
C THR A 465 -17.23 14.43 3.59
N HIS A 466 -16.83 14.40 2.32
CA HIS A 466 -16.45 15.60 1.58
C HIS A 466 -16.99 15.62 0.14
N GLY A 467 -17.39 16.80 -0.35
CA GLY A 467 -17.60 17.06 -1.78
C GLY A 467 -18.96 17.69 -2.16
N LEU A 468 -18.94 18.48 -3.24
CA LEU A 468 -20.12 19.24 -3.73
C LEU A 468 -20.99 18.38 -4.65
N PHE A 469 -20.33 17.91 -5.71
CA PHE A 469 -20.91 17.16 -6.80
C PHE A 469 -20.68 15.67 -6.58
N ASN A 470 -19.45 15.31 -6.23
CA ASN A 470 -19.09 13.94 -5.88
C ASN A 470 -18.93 13.85 -4.36
N LYS A 471 -19.85 13.17 -3.68
CA LYS A 471 -19.77 12.97 -2.22
C LYS A 471 -18.94 11.73 -1.93
N GLU A 472 -17.84 11.91 -1.20
CA GLU A 472 -16.97 10.83 -0.76
C GLU A 472 -17.02 10.71 0.76
N THR A 473 -17.44 9.55 1.27
CA THR A 473 -17.52 9.25 2.70
C THR A 473 -16.53 8.14 3.05
N THR A 474 -15.46 8.51 3.73
CA THR A 474 -14.46 7.57 4.28
C THR A 474 -14.74 7.31 5.75
N GLU A 475 -14.78 6.05 6.17
CA GLU A 475 -15.03 5.66 7.57
C GLU A 475 -13.98 4.66 8.06
N PHE A 476 -13.39 4.93 9.21
CA PHE A 476 -12.47 4.02 9.91
C PHE A 476 -13.04 3.63 11.27
N ALA A 477 -12.96 2.34 11.62
CA ALA A 477 -13.25 1.88 12.97
C ALA A 477 -12.13 2.34 13.93
N LEU A 478 -12.50 2.83 15.12
CA LEU A 478 -11.53 3.45 16.06
C LEU A 478 -10.51 2.45 16.60
N ASP A 479 -10.89 1.19 16.76
CA ASP A 479 -10.05 0.09 17.20
C ASP A 479 -9.05 -0.39 16.13
N LYS A 480 -9.31 -0.06 14.85
CA LYS A 480 -8.40 -0.30 13.71
C LYS A 480 -7.46 0.87 13.44
N VAL A 481 -7.60 2.00 14.15
CA VAL A 481 -6.68 3.14 13.99
C VAL A 481 -5.32 2.80 14.59
N THR A 482 -4.33 2.68 13.70
CA THR A 482 -2.94 2.35 14.05
C THR A 482 -2.13 3.56 14.49
N ARG A 483 -2.40 4.72 13.88
CA ARG A 483 -1.70 5.97 14.14
C ARG A 483 -2.63 7.17 14.10
N LEU A 484 -2.44 8.06 15.06
CA LEU A 484 -2.98 9.41 15.06
C LEU A 484 -1.83 10.41 14.84
N ALA A 485 -1.93 11.28 13.85
CA ALA A 485 -1.01 12.39 13.63
C ALA A 485 -1.75 13.73 13.73
N ILE A 486 -1.36 14.55 14.69
CA ILE A 486 -1.88 15.89 14.95
C ILE A 486 -0.86 16.90 14.44
N THR A 487 -1.25 17.73 13.48
CA THR A 487 -0.41 18.81 12.96
C THR A 487 -1.05 20.16 13.25
N ARG A 488 -0.27 21.10 13.79
CA ARG A 488 -0.65 22.49 14.01
C ARG A 488 0.32 23.41 13.27
N SER A 489 -0.16 24.01 12.19
CA SER A 489 0.54 25.09 11.47
C SER A 489 0.54 26.40 12.26
N PRO A 490 1.32 27.42 11.84
CA PRO A 490 1.25 28.74 12.46
C PRO A 490 -0.15 29.36 12.38
N ILE A 491 -0.86 29.15 11.27
CA ILE A 491 -2.26 29.55 11.10
C ILE A 491 -3.15 28.80 12.08
N ASP A 492 -2.92 27.51 12.26
CA ASP A 492 -3.71 26.72 13.20
C ASP A 492 -3.56 27.19 14.64
N ARG A 493 -2.34 27.59 15.02
CA ARG A 493 -2.10 28.19 16.34
C ARG A 493 -2.83 29.52 16.51
N LEU A 494 -2.89 30.34 15.47
CA LEU A 494 -3.58 31.63 15.49
C LEU A 494 -5.10 31.47 15.70
N PHE A 495 -5.71 30.46 15.05
CA PHE A 495 -7.15 30.21 15.12
C PHE A 495 -7.55 29.15 16.16
N ASN A 496 -6.62 28.67 16.99
CA ASN A 496 -6.82 27.55 17.92
C ASN A 496 -7.40 26.28 17.23
N THR A 497 -6.94 26.00 16.02
CA THR A 497 -7.32 24.82 15.24
C THR A 497 -6.23 23.74 15.26
N ALA A 498 -6.55 22.53 14.80
CA ALA A 498 -5.57 21.48 14.51
C ALA A 498 -6.04 20.60 13.36
N SER A 499 -5.09 19.98 12.66
CA SER A 499 -5.41 18.93 11.69
C SER A 499 -5.08 17.56 12.25
N TYR A 500 -6.03 16.62 12.17
CA TYR A 500 -5.92 15.25 12.66
C TYR A 500 -5.88 14.28 11.50
N ALA A 501 -4.88 13.42 11.43
CA ALA A 501 -4.75 12.37 10.42
C ALA A 501 -4.77 11.01 11.09
N PHE A 502 -5.75 10.19 10.73
CA PHE A 502 -5.94 8.82 11.22
C PHE A 502 -5.45 7.84 10.16
N SER A 503 -4.63 6.87 10.57
CA SER A 503 -4.19 5.76 9.70
C SER A 503 -4.80 4.46 10.21
N SER A 504 -5.47 3.69 9.35
CA SER A 504 -6.12 2.42 9.69
C SER A 504 -5.28 1.21 9.23
N ILE A 505 -5.54 0.02 9.80
CA ILE A 505 -4.96 -1.25 9.34
C ILE A 505 -5.49 -1.56 7.93
N GLY A 506 -4.60 -1.86 6.99
CA GLY A 506 -5.00 -2.23 5.61
C GLY A 506 -5.43 -1.07 4.71
N SER A 507 -5.59 0.16 5.22
CA SER A 507 -5.81 1.33 4.36
C SER A 507 -4.47 1.88 3.84
N ALA A 508 -4.38 2.07 2.51
CA ALA A 508 -3.28 2.81 1.88
C ALA A 508 -3.37 4.33 2.14
N SER A 509 -4.57 4.84 2.43
CA SER A 509 -4.84 6.27 2.61
C SER A 509 -5.07 6.65 4.08
N THR A 510 -4.81 7.92 4.40
CA THR A 510 -5.07 8.47 5.74
C THR A 510 -6.33 9.34 5.70
N LEU A 511 -7.18 9.21 6.71
CA LEU A 511 -8.34 10.05 6.89
C LEU A 511 -7.86 11.34 7.59
N ARG A 512 -7.83 12.44 6.84
CA ARG A 512 -7.29 13.73 7.31
C ARG A 512 -8.41 14.74 7.54
N LEU A 513 -8.67 15.07 8.79
CA LEU A 513 -9.51 16.18 9.23
C LEU A 513 -8.67 17.45 9.32
N ALA A 514 -8.85 18.40 8.43
CA ALA A 514 -8.06 19.64 8.39
C ALA A 514 -8.73 20.78 9.18
N HIS A 515 -7.93 21.58 9.88
CA HIS A 515 -8.35 22.84 10.52
C HIS A 515 -9.56 22.75 11.46
N ILE A 516 -9.65 21.69 12.26
CA ILE A 516 -10.74 21.51 13.24
C ILE A 516 -10.55 22.50 14.40
N PRO A 517 -11.59 23.27 14.80
CA PRO A 517 -11.53 24.26 15.88
C PRO A 517 -11.38 23.62 17.26
N ASP A 518 -11.19 24.44 18.29
CA ASP A 518 -11.12 24.04 19.71
C ASP A 518 -10.12 22.91 19.99
N ALA A 519 -8.96 22.98 19.33
CA ALA A 519 -7.97 21.92 19.41
C ALA A 519 -7.45 21.70 20.84
N THR A 520 -7.49 22.71 21.72
CA THR A 520 -7.09 22.59 23.13
C THR A 520 -7.96 21.63 23.93
N THR A 521 -9.27 21.58 23.67
CA THR A 521 -10.22 20.70 24.38
C THR A 521 -10.45 19.39 23.63
N LEU A 522 -10.46 19.43 22.30
CA LEU A 522 -10.71 18.26 21.45
C LEU A 522 -9.53 17.30 21.39
N THR A 523 -8.29 17.78 21.39
CA THR A 523 -7.12 16.89 21.29
C THR A 523 -7.08 15.86 22.43
N PRO A 524 -7.18 16.26 23.72
CA PRO A 524 -7.19 15.29 24.82
C PRO A 524 -8.38 14.33 24.77
N GLU A 525 -9.52 14.76 24.23
CA GLU A 525 -10.71 13.90 24.12
C GLU A 525 -10.53 12.84 23.02
N ILE A 526 -9.96 13.21 21.87
CA ILE A 526 -9.62 12.28 20.79
C ILE A 526 -8.56 11.27 21.27
N GLU A 527 -7.53 11.74 21.96
CA GLU A 527 -6.49 10.89 22.56
C GLU A 527 -7.13 9.84 23.49
N ARG A 528 -8.03 10.26 24.40
CA ARG A 528 -8.73 9.34 25.30
C ARG A 528 -9.63 8.33 24.57
N ARG A 529 -10.35 8.74 23.51
CA ARG A 529 -11.21 7.83 22.73
C ARG A 529 -10.43 6.73 22.02
N LEU A 530 -9.18 7.02 21.62
CA LEU A 530 -8.26 6.04 21.03
C LEU A 530 -7.54 5.18 22.07
N GLY A 531 -7.78 5.41 23.37
CA GLY A 531 -7.06 4.72 24.45
C GLY A 531 -5.62 5.21 24.66
N PHE A 532 -5.30 6.42 24.17
CA PHE A 532 -4.05 7.09 24.50
C PHE A 532 -4.23 7.89 25.80
N ASP A 533 -3.93 7.24 26.92
CA ASP A 533 -4.01 7.90 28.23
C ASP A 533 -2.92 8.97 28.38
N ASN A 534 -3.27 10.10 29.00
CA ASN A 534 -2.33 11.18 29.32
C ASN A 534 -1.53 10.88 30.61
N THR A 535 -1.05 9.64 30.76
CA THR A 535 -0.16 9.24 31.85
C THR A 535 1.23 9.86 31.67
N ALA A 536 2.09 9.78 32.69
CA ALA A 536 3.48 10.21 32.54
C ALA A 536 4.25 9.19 31.68
N PRO A 537 5.15 9.63 30.78
CA PRO A 537 5.93 8.70 29.98
C PRO A 537 6.91 7.93 30.86
N THR A 538 7.01 6.62 30.65
CA THR A 538 8.00 5.76 31.30
C THR A 538 9.44 6.16 30.95
N HIS A 539 9.65 6.61 29.71
CA HIS A 539 10.95 7.06 29.24
C HIS A 539 10.75 8.14 28.16
N ALA A 540 11.45 9.26 28.29
CA ALA A 540 11.44 10.32 27.30
C ALA A 540 12.85 10.52 26.74
N LEU A 541 12.99 10.46 25.41
CA LEU A 541 14.24 10.74 24.72
C LEU A 541 14.08 11.97 23.84
N ALA A 542 14.97 12.95 24.02
CA ALA A 542 15.09 14.07 23.10
C ALA A 542 16.13 13.77 22.01
N ALA A 543 15.87 14.26 20.80
CA ALA A 543 16.86 14.25 19.74
C ALA A 543 18.07 15.12 20.13
N GLN A 544 19.28 14.62 19.86
CA GLN A 544 20.55 15.29 20.12
C GLN A 544 21.31 15.47 18.80
N PRO A 545 20.89 16.42 17.94
CA PRO A 545 21.55 16.65 16.68
C PRO A 545 22.94 17.25 16.88
N THR A 546 23.96 16.52 16.44
CA THR A 546 25.31 17.04 16.22
C THR A 546 25.49 17.48 14.77
N SER A 547 26.45 18.37 14.51
CA SER A 547 26.80 18.82 13.15
C SER A 547 27.04 17.66 12.18
N ALA A 548 27.75 16.62 12.63
CA ALA A 548 27.95 15.40 11.86
C ALA A 548 26.63 14.66 11.57
N SER A 549 25.75 14.51 12.58
CA SER A 549 24.47 13.83 12.38
C SER A 549 23.54 14.57 11.40
N LEU A 550 23.58 15.89 11.39
CA LEU A 550 22.84 16.74 10.46
C LEU A 550 23.39 16.61 9.03
N ALA A 551 24.71 16.60 8.87
CA ALA A 551 25.32 16.38 7.56
C ALA A 551 24.97 14.98 6.99
N TYR A 552 24.95 13.96 7.84
CA TYR A 552 24.63 12.59 7.42
C TYR A 552 23.15 12.39 7.09
N SER A 553 22.22 13.00 7.85
CA SER A 553 20.79 12.92 7.52
C SER A 553 20.47 13.62 6.20
N GLN A 554 21.20 14.69 5.88
CA GLN A 554 21.00 15.52 4.68
C GLN A 554 21.90 15.17 3.50
N LEU A 555 22.62 14.04 3.55
CA LEU A 555 23.65 13.73 2.56
C LEU A 555 23.12 13.78 1.11
N ALA A 556 21.92 13.26 0.86
CA ALA A 556 21.30 13.30 -0.47
C ALA A 556 21.06 14.74 -0.94
N THR A 557 20.48 15.60 -0.09
CA THR A 557 20.24 17.02 -0.39
C THR A 557 21.54 17.74 -0.67
N LEU A 558 22.58 17.51 0.15
CA LEU A 558 23.90 18.11 -0.05
C LEU A 558 24.55 17.68 -1.38
N VAL A 559 24.41 16.40 -1.75
CA VAL A 559 24.89 15.90 -3.05
C VAL A 559 24.12 16.57 -4.19
N PHE A 560 22.79 16.67 -4.12
CA PHE A 560 22.00 17.37 -5.13
C PHE A 560 22.37 18.86 -5.22
N CYS A 561 22.58 19.54 -4.09
CA CYS A 561 23.08 20.91 -4.08
C CYS A 561 24.44 21.00 -4.77
N SER A 562 25.39 20.10 -4.48
CA SER A 562 26.71 20.11 -5.11
C SER A 562 26.65 19.89 -6.62
N LEU A 563 25.82 18.95 -7.09
CA LEU A 563 25.55 18.75 -8.52
C LEU A 563 24.87 19.98 -9.13
N GLY A 564 23.97 20.62 -8.40
CA GLY A 564 23.35 21.89 -8.78
C GLY A 564 24.37 23.02 -8.93
N VAL A 565 25.38 23.10 -8.06
CA VAL A 565 26.47 24.09 -8.18
C VAL A 565 27.27 23.83 -9.44
N VAL A 566 27.66 22.57 -9.70
CA VAL A 566 28.39 22.20 -10.92
C VAL A 566 27.57 22.50 -12.17
N ALA A 567 26.29 22.14 -12.17
CA ALA A 567 25.37 22.46 -13.26
C ALA A 567 25.21 23.98 -13.45
N SER A 568 25.18 24.76 -12.36
CA SER A 568 25.14 26.22 -12.40
C SER A 568 26.41 26.82 -13.01
N LEU A 569 27.59 26.26 -12.71
CA LEU A 569 28.87 26.68 -13.28
C LEU A 569 28.93 26.36 -14.78
N ILE A 570 28.42 25.20 -15.20
CA ILE A 570 28.32 24.82 -16.61
C ILE A 570 27.32 25.74 -17.33
N ALA A 571 26.15 25.99 -16.72
CA ALA A 571 25.14 26.90 -17.26
C ALA A 571 25.69 28.32 -17.44
N ALA A 572 26.48 28.82 -16.50
CA ALA A 572 27.12 30.14 -16.63
C ALA A 572 28.01 30.27 -17.89
N ILE A 573 28.57 29.16 -18.38
CA ILE A 573 29.43 29.14 -19.57
C ILE A 573 28.63 28.95 -20.85
N PHE A 574 27.64 28.05 -20.86
CA PHE A 574 26.96 27.60 -22.07
C PHE A 574 25.53 28.13 -22.26
N LEU A 575 24.84 28.50 -21.18
CA LEU A 575 23.42 28.83 -21.14
C LEU A 575 23.15 29.86 -20.04
N PRO A 576 23.52 31.15 -20.23
CA PRO A 576 23.38 32.19 -19.18
C PRO A 576 21.93 32.33 -18.68
N GLU A 577 20.94 32.06 -19.54
CA GLU A 577 19.51 32.06 -19.20
C GLU A 577 19.13 31.00 -18.15
N ALA A 578 19.90 29.92 -18.02
CA ALA A 578 19.64 28.86 -17.05
C ALA A 578 20.23 29.15 -15.64
N LEU A 579 21.00 30.24 -15.49
CA LEU A 579 21.69 30.59 -14.24
C LEU A 579 20.73 30.99 -13.12
N LEU A 580 19.63 31.68 -13.45
CA LEU A 580 18.62 32.04 -12.44
C LEU A 580 17.92 30.82 -11.87
N ALA A 581 17.62 29.83 -12.72
CA ALA A 581 16.99 28.58 -12.29
C ALA A 581 17.92 27.75 -11.39
N SER A 582 19.22 27.70 -11.73
CA SER A 582 20.21 26.99 -10.90
C SER A 582 20.45 27.69 -9.56
N VAL A 583 20.49 29.02 -9.52
CA VAL A 583 20.58 29.78 -8.26
C VAL A 583 19.33 29.57 -7.39
N ALA A 584 18.13 29.61 -7.97
CA ALA A 584 16.90 29.33 -7.23
C ALA A 584 16.88 27.90 -6.65
N PHE A 585 17.37 26.91 -7.41
CA PHE A 585 17.52 25.54 -6.95
C PHE A 585 18.50 25.42 -5.77
N LEU A 586 19.62 26.14 -5.81
CA LEU A 586 20.59 26.18 -4.71
C LEU A 586 20.03 26.85 -3.46
N ILE A 587 19.30 27.95 -3.61
CA ILE A 587 18.61 28.62 -2.49
C ILE A 587 17.60 27.66 -1.85
N LEU A 588 16.79 26.95 -2.66
CA LEU A 588 15.86 25.95 -2.15
C LEU A 588 16.59 24.85 -1.37
N GLY A 589 17.70 24.35 -1.92
CA GLY A 589 18.55 23.38 -1.24
C GLY A 589 19.08 23.87 0.11
N LEU A 590 19.53 25.13 0.18
CA LEU A 590 19.99 25.76 1.42
C LEU A 590 18.85 25.94 2.45
N ILE A 591 17.65 26.31 1.99
CA ILE A 591 16.46 26.41 2.85
C ILE A 591 16.11 25.05 3.45
N LEU A 592 16.13 23.97 2.65
CA LEU A 592 15.85 22.61 3.12
C LEU A 592 16.89 22.16 4.16
N VAL A 593 18.18 22.41 3.90
CA VAL A 593 19.28 22.14 4.84
C VAL A 593 19.07 22.91 6.14
N GLY A 594 18.84 24.22 6.05
CA GLY A 594 18.63 25.10 7.20
C GLY A 594 17.41 24.71 8.03
N TYR A 595 16.30 24.32 7.40
CA TYR A 595 15.08 23.92 8.10
C TYR A 595 15.32 22.76 9.07
N GLU A 596 16.06 21.73 8.66
CA GLU A 596 16.28 20.57 9.51
C GLU A 596 17.27 20.84 10.66
N VAL A 597 18.18 21.81 10.53
CA VAL A 597 19.00 22.31 11.66
C VAL A 597 18.12 22.82 12.80
N PHE A 598 17.03 23.53 12.47
CA PHE A 598 16.08 24.02 13.46
C PHE A 598 15.07 22.95 13.89
N HIS A 599 14.70 22.02 13.00
CA HIS A 599 13.69 21.00 13.28
C HIS A 599 14.21 19.84 14.13
N ALA A 600 15.40 19.34 13.84
CA ALA A 600 16.00 18.21 14.57
C ALA A 600 15.99 18.37 16.10
N PRO A 601 16.40 19.50 16.71
CA PRO A 601 16.43 19.63 18.17
C PRO A 601 15.05 19.69 18.83
N THR A 602 13.99 19.98 18.06
CA THR A 602 12.61 20.01 18.56
C THR A 602 12.00 18.61 18.69
N CYS A 603 12.65 17.59 18.13
CA CYS A 603 12.12 16.23 18.08
C CYS A 603 12.28 15.50 19.42
N LYS A 604 11.21 14.88 19.91
CA LYS A 604 11.19 14.08 21.14
C LYS A 604 10.37 12.81 20.94
N LEU A 605 10.80 11.73 21.59
CA LEU A 605 10.14 10.43 21.66
C LEU A 605 9.77 10.15 23.12
N ASP A 606 8.48 10.08 23.39
CA ASP A 606 7.92 9.69 24.69
C ASP A 606 7.40 8.24 24.57
N LEU A 607 7.89 7.36 25.45
CA LEU A 607 7.49 5.96 25.51
C LEU A 607 6.57 5.73 26.71
N PHE A 608 5.39 5.16 26.46
CA PHE A 608 4.45 4.72 27.48
C PHE A 608 4.42 3.19 27.54
N ASP A 609 3.58 2.65 28.40
CA ASP A 609 3.39 1.20 28.51
C ASP A 609 2.78 0.65 27.22
N HIS A 610 1.62 1.15 26.77
CA HIS A 610 0.88 0.58 25.63
C HIS A 610 1.03 1.33 24.30
N HIS A 611 1.65 2.51 24.31
CA HIS A 611 1.76 3.35 23.13
C HIS A 611 3.06 4.17 23.13
N LEU A 612 3.40 4.72 21.98
CA LEU A 612 4.51 5.63 21.79
C LEU A 612 4.02 6.95 21.22
N ARG A 613 4.69 8.04 21.58
CA ARG A 613 4.37 9.38 21.11
C ARG A 613 5.62 10.07 20.62
N THR A 614 5.53 10.70 19.45
CA THR A 614 6.58 11.58 18.93
C THR A 614 6.07 13.01 18.87
N ARG A 615 6.97 13.96 19.15
CA ARG A 615 6.72 15.40 19.01
C ARG A 615 7.84 16.01 18.21
N GLY A 616 7.55 16.97 17.36
CA GLY A 616 8.56 17.72 16.61
C GLY A 616 7.95 18.94 15.93
N GLY A 617 8.76 19.91 15.54
CA GLY A 617 8.31 21.01 14.69
C GLY A 617 8.89 22.37 15.00
N VAL A 618 9.13 23.14 13.94
CA VAL A 618 9.53 24.56 13.97
C VAL A 618 8.33 25.41 13.56
N LEU A 619 7.96 25.33 12.28
CA LEU A 619 6.78 26.00 11.73
C LEU A 619 5.52 25.16 11.98
N LEU A 620 5.57 23.89 11.58
CA LEU A 620 4.53 22.90 11.76
C LEU A 620 4.84 22.07 13.00
N HIS A 621 4.08 22.25 14.08
CA HIS A 621 4.17 21.37 15.23
C HIS A 621 3.39 20.09 14.95
N THR A 622 4.11 18.98 14.92
CA THR A 622 3.59 17.65 14.65
C THR A 622 3.70 16.81 15.91
N HIS A 623 2.62 16.11 16.22
CA HIS A 623 2.49 15.20 17.34
C HIS A 623 1.89 13.91 16.81
N GLN A 624 2.52 12.77 17.04
CA GLN A 624 2.07 11.49 16.49
C GLN A 624 2.05 10.44 17.58
N MET A 625 1.03 9.57 17.53
CA MET A 625 0.84 8.49 18.49
C MET A 625 0.59 7.19 17.75
N MET A 626 1.14 6.10 18.28
CA MET A 626 0.92 4.74 17.78
C MET A 626 0.86 3.78 18.95
N ALA A 627 -0.11 2.87 18.94
CA ALA A 627 -0.18 1.81 19.93
C ALA A 627 0.85 0.71 19.60
N LEU A 628 1.57 0.21 20.60
CA LEU A 628 2.64 -0.77 20.39
C LEU A 628 2.14 -2.10 19.82
N HIS A 629 0.91 -2.50 20.16
CA HIS A 629 0.31 -3.71 19.61
C HIS A 629 0.05 -3.63 18.09
N HIS A 630 -0.03 -2.42 17.51
CA HIS A 630 -0.17 -2.20 16.07
C HIS A 630 1.16 -2.01 15.32
N ALA A 631 2.29 -1.93 16.03
CA ALA A 631 3.60 -1.85 15.41
C ALA A 631 3.99 -3.22 14.81
N LYS A 632 4.59 -3.22 13.63
CA LYS A 632 4.91 -4.42 12.84
C LYS A 632 6.39 -4.74 12.86
N ASP A 633 7.18 -3.74 12.50
CA ASP A 633 8.62 -3.80 12.37
C ASP A 633 9.26 -2.60 13.04
N LEU A 634 10.51 -2.81 13.43
CA LEU A 634 11.36 -1.80 14.03
C LEU A 634 12.63 -1.69 13.20
N ARG A 635 12.99 -0.48 12.80
CA ARG A 635 14.21 -0.21 12.05
C ARG A 635 14.98 0.94 12.66
N THR A 636 16.27 0.75 12.84
CA THR A 636 17.16 1.76 13.38
C THR A 636 18.38 1.89 12.49
N THR A 637 18.76 3.10 12.11
CA THR A 637 19.95 3.36 11.30
C THR A 637 20.90 4.28 12.04
N CYS A 638 22.06 3.77 12.44
CA CYS A 638 23.12 4.56 13.04
C CYS A 638 23.88 5.34 11.98
N TYR A 639 24.18 6.60 12.29
CA TYR A 639 25.01 7.43 11.44
C TYR A 639 26.48 6.99 11.47
N PRO A 640 27.24 7.22 10.39
CA PRO A 640 28.64 6.79 10.31
C PRO A 640 29.50 7.37 11.43
N GLY A 641 30.14 6.49 12.22
CA GLY A 641 31.02 6.86 13.32
C GLY A 641 30.34 7.41 14.58
N LEU A 642 28.99 7.36 14.65
CA LEU A 642 28.20 7.87 15.77
C LEU A 642 27.32 6.77 16.39
N THR A 643 26.95 6.90 17.67
CA THR A 643 25.92 6.06 18.29
C THR A 643 24.50 6.58 18.04
N SER A 644 24.40 7.83 17.58
CA SER A 644 23.13 8.45 17.20
C SER A 644 22.67 8.06 15.80
N GLY A 645 21.37 8.18 15.56
CA GLY A 645 20.78 7.68 14.32
C GLY A 645 19.29 7.96 14.18
N THR A 646 18.68 7.28 13.23
CA THR A 646 17.24 7.34 12.96
C THR A 646 16.54 6.08 13.47
N LEU A 647 15.33 6.26 13.97
CA LEU A 647 14.39 5.22 14.38
C LEU A 647 13.17 5.30 13.47
N ARG A 648 12.73 4.16 12.94
CA ARG A 648 11.49 4.01 12.19
C ARG A 648 10.71 2.81 12.70
N ILE A 649 9.44 3.02 13.01
CA ILE A 649 8.49 2.00 13.45
C ILE A 649 7.34 2.01 12.45
N SER A 650 7.10 0.89 11.76
CA SER A 650 5.95 0.80 10.84
C SER A 650 4.76 0.17 11.54
N GLY A 651 3.55 0.66 11.26
CA GLY A 651 2.30 0.13 11.81
C GLY A 651 1.41 -0.52 10.74
N GLY A 652 0.16 -0.84 11.12
CA GLY A 652 -0.89 -1.57 10.37
C GLY A 652 -1.13 -1.24 8.90
N GLY A 653 -0.75 -0.06 8.40
CA GLY A 653 -0.91 0.35 7.00
C GLY A 653 0.30 1.15 6.49
N GLU A 654 0.43 1.30 5.17
CA GLU A 654 1.60 1.96 4.55
C GLU A 654 1.88 3.37 5.10
N ALA A 655 0.82 4.15 5.33
CA ALA A 655 0.92 5.53 5.81
C ALA A 655 1.12 5.65 7.34
N SER A 656 1.12 4.52 8.07
CA SER A 656 1.18 4.53 9.54
C SER A 656 2.61 4.61 10.10
N ALA A 657 3.66 4.58 9.28
CA ALA A 657 5.03 4.54 9.79
C ALA A 657 5.50 5.85 10.45
N ILE A 658 6.03 5.75 11.67
CA ILE A 658 6.62 6.86 12.42
C ILE A 658 8.14 6.81 12.26
N SER A 659 8.76 7.95 11.93
CA SER A 659 10.21 8.08 11.81
C SER A 659 10.72 9.28 12.60
N LEU A 660 11.77 9.08 13.39
CA LEU A 660 12.43 10.13 14.16
C LEU A 660 13.96 10.04 13.96
N GLY A 661 14.60 11.17 13.70
CA GLY A 661 16.05 11.26 13.53
C GLY A 661 16.79 11.76 14.77
N HIS A 662 18.11 11.60 14.76
CA HIS A 662 19.05 12.14 15.75
C HIS A 662 18.82 11.65 17.19
N LEU A 663 18.31 10.44 17.37
CA LEU A 663 18.21 9.83 18.70
C LEU A 663 19.57 9.34 19.18
N PRO A 664 19.92 9.45 20.47
CA PRO A 664 21.14 8.87 21.03
C PRO A 664 21.01 7.35 21.21
N ASP A 665 22.15 6.66 21.16
CA ASP A 665 22.30 5.22 21.48
C ASP A 665 21.24 4.32 20.84
N VAL A 666 21.02 4.52 19.54
CA VAL A 666 19.87 3.93 18.82
C VAL A 666 19.89 2.40 18.84
N GLN A 667 21.07 1.77 18.91
CA GLN A 667 21.18 0.31 19.01
C GLN A 667 20.66 -0.24 20.34
N ILE A 668 20.91 0.46 21.46
CA ILE A 668 20.39 0.06 22.77
C ILE A 668 18.89 0.32 22.82
N LEU A 669 18.45 1.44 22.24
CA LEU A 669 17.04 1.77 22.10
C LEU A 669 16.30 0.73 21.25
N HIS A 670 16.94 0.17 20.23
CA HIS A 670 16.38 -0.91 19.42
C HIS A 670 16.01 -2.13 20.28
N GLU A 671 16.96 -2.64 21.08
CA GLU A 671 16.73 -3.81 21.94
C GLU A 671 15.61 -3.55 22.96
N ARG A 672 15.60 -2.38 23.59
CA ARG A 672 14.55 -2.02 24.58
C ARG A 672 13.18 -1.93 23.94
N LEU A 673 13.07 -1.40 22.73
CA LEU A 673 11.81 -1.30 22.00
C LEU A 673 11.35 -2.67 21.52
N ASP A 674 12.24 -3.51 21.01
CA ASP A 674 11.89 -4.88 20.63
C ASP A 674 11.33 -5.66 21.83
N ASP A 675 11.95 -5.54 23.00
CA ASP A 675 11.47 -6.21 24.22
C ASP A 675 10.06 -5.73 24.59
N ARG A 676 9.79 -4.42 24.52
CA ARG A 676 8.44 -3.88 24.74
C ARG A 676 7.44 -4.29 23.68
N LEU A 677 7.85 -4.40 22.42
CA LEU A 677 6.99 -4.86 21.33
C LEU A 677 6.58 -6.33 21.51
N PHE A 678 7.47 -7.13 22.12
CA PHE A 678 7.20 -8.50 22.48
C PHE A 678 6.17 -8.59 23.62
N ASP A 679 6.31 -7.75 24.66
CA ASP A 679 5.35 -7.67 25.78
C ASP A 679 3.95 -7.19 25.37
N HIS A 680 3.80 -6.62 24.17
CA HIS A 680 2.53 -6.15 23.61
C HIS A 680 2.17 -6.85 22.30
N PRO A 681 1.83 -8.16 22.35
CA PRO A 681 1.51 -8.92 21.16
C PRO A 681 0.28 -8.33 20.42
N PRO A 682 0.18 -8.52 19.09
CA PRO A 682 -0.99 -8.08 18.35
C PRO A 682 -2.24 -8.83 18.85
N ARG A 683 -3.39 -8.13 18.91
CA ARG A 683 -4.66 -8.66 19.47
C ARG A 683 -5.11 -10.01 18.88
N GLN A 684 -4.66 -10.34 17.67
CA GLN A 684 -5.04 -11.54 16.93
C GLN A 684 -4.12 -12.76 17.20
N THR A 685 -3.07 -12.62 17.99
CA THR A 685 -2.19 -13.76 18.31
C THR A 685 -2.73 -14.58 19.49
N ARG A 686 -3.27 -15.76 19.18
CA ARG A 686 -3.64 -16.80 20.17
C ARG A 686 -2.49 -17.77 20.43
N GLN A 687 -1.25 -17.30 20.54
CA GLN A 687 -0.09 -18.17 20.71
C GLN A 687 0.57 -17.93 22.08
N PRO A 688 0.89 -19.00 22.83
CA PRO A 688 1.57 -18.85 24.12
C PRO A 688 3.00 -18.35 23.91
N ASP A 689 3.44 -17.49 24.83
CA ASP A 689 4.80 -16.95 24.89
C ASP A 689 5.84 -18.07 24.93
N GLN A 690 6.52 -18.34 23.81
CA GLN A 690 7.69 -19.21 23.83
C GLN A 690 8.88 -18.43 24.39
N ARG A 691 9.28 -18.77 25.63
CA ARG A 691 10.41 -18.13 26.32
C ARG A 691 11.73 -18.39 25.60
N ARG A 692 12.59 -17.36 25.62
CA ARG A 692 13.99 -17.28 25.14
C ARG A 692 14.90 -18.39 25.71
N THR A 693 14.73 -19.63 25.26
CA THR A 693 15.50 -20.79 25.73
C THR A 693 16.39 -21.40 24.64
N GLU A 694 16.11 -21.13 23.36
CA GLU A 694 16.98 -21.56 22.26
C GLU A 694 18.08 -20.54 21.91
N PRO A 695 19.28 -20.99 21.52
CA PRO A 695 20.36 -20.11 21.08
C PRO A 695 20.03 -19.44 19.74
N ALA A 696 20.40 -18.16 19.62
CA ALA A 696 20.28 -17.40 18.38
C ALA A 696 21.21 -17.97 17.29
N ARG A 697 20.68 -18.18 16.07
CA ARG A 697 21.47 -18.64 14.92
C ARG A 697 21.81 -17.43 14.04
N ALA A 698 23.07 -17.02 14.05
CA ALA A 698 23.57 -15.95 13.18
C ALA A 698 24.20 -16.54 11.90
N PHE A 699 23.91 -15.93 10.75
CA PHE A 699 24.48 -16.30 9.46
C PHE A 699 24.56 -15.09 8.52
N GLY A 700 25.41 -15.15 7.50
CA GLY A 700 25.61 -14.06 6.54
C GLY A 700 25.11 -14.42 5.13
N PRO A 701 25.02 -13.44 4.23
CA PRO A 701 24.74 -13.71 2.82
C PRO A 701 25.94 -14.37 2.15
N GLU A 702 25.68 -15.09 1.05
CA GLU A 702 26.74 -15.50 0.14
C GLU A 702 27.29 -14.26 -0.59
N ILE A 703 28.52 -13.89 -0.23
CA ILE A 703 29.15 -12.64 -0.66
C ILE A 703 29.25 -12.53 -2.19
N GLN A 704 29.52 -13.63 -2.89
CA GLN A 704 29.65 -13.62 -4.35
C GLN A 704 28.31 -13.33 -5.03
N ALA A 705 27.25 -14.04 -4.63
CA ALA A 705 25.91 -13.82 -5.14
C ALA A 705 25.41 -12.40 -4.87
N ALA A 706 25.61 -11.91 -3.64
CA ALA A 706 25.20 -10.56 -3.25
C ALA A 706 25.94 -9.48 -4.05
N ALA A 707 27.25 -9.65 -4.27
CA ALA A 707 28.05 -8.72 -5.04
C ALA A 707 27.64 -8.68 -6.52
N LEU A 708 27.39 -9.85 -7.13
CA LEU A 708 26.94 -9.95 -8.52
C LEU A 708 25.56 -9.33 -8.72
N GLN A 709 24.61 -9.57 -7.80
CA GLN A 709 23.26 -8.99 -7.88
C GLN A 709 23.30 -7.46 -7.82
N ALA A 710 24.04 -6.90 -6.86
CA ALA A 710 24.17 -5.46 -6.71
C ALA A 710 24.93 -4.82 -7.90
N ALA A 711 26.00 -5.46 -8.38
CA ALA A 711 26.75 -4.97 -9.54
C ALA A 711 25.91 -5.00 -10.83
N ALA A 712 25.11 -6.05 -11.05
CA ALA A 712 24.23 -6.17 -12.21
C ALA A 712 23.20 -5.04 -12.27
N LEU A 713 22.61 -4.66 -11.13
CA LEU A 713 21.70 -3.51 -11.03
C LEU A 713 22.38 -2.20 -11.44
N THR A 714 23.64 -2.00 -11.02
CA THR A 714 24.41 -0.79 -11.38
C THR A 714 24.92 -0.77 -12.81
N ALA A 715 25.02 -1.93 -13.47
CA ALA A 715 25.50 -2.05 -14.86
C ALA A 715 24.37 -1.93 -15.90
N LEU A 716 23.10 -1.90 -15.46
CA LEU A 716 21.93 -1.78 -16.33
C LEU A 716 21.93 -0.50 -17.21
N PRO A 717 22.32 0.69 -16.69
CA PRO A 717 22.57 1.86 -17.51
C PRO A 717 23.92 1.74 -18.24
N VAL A 718 23.92 1.88 -19.58
CA VAL A 718 25.15 1.85 -20.41
C VAL A 718 26.21 2.84 -19.90
N VAL A 719 25.77 3.97 -19.35
CA VAL A 719 26.61 5.06 -18.81
C VAL A 719 27.39 4.64 -17.55
N SER A 720 26.87 3.71 -16.75
CA SER A 720 27.52 3.27 -15.50
C SER A 720 28.32 1.98 -15.63
N LEU A 721 28.36 1.38 -16.83
CA LEU A 721 29.20 0.20 -17.13
C LEU A 721 30.68 0.35 -16.71
N PRO A 722 31.38 1.49 -16.92
CA PRO A 722 32.77 1.63 -16.47
C PRO A 722 32.92 1.65 -14.93
N LEU A 723 31.84 1.93 -14.19
CA LEU A 723 31.84 1.89 -12.72
C LEU A 723 31.50 0.51 -12.16
N ALA A 724 31.12 -0.47 -13.01
CA ALA A 724 30.78 -1.83 -12.59
C ALA A 724 31.85 -2.53 -11.72
N PRO A 725 33.17 -2.47 -12.01
CA PRO A 725 34.17 -3.11 -11.15
C PRO A 725 34.24 -2.47 -9.76
N PHE A 726 34.11 -1.14 -9.68
CA PHE A 726 34.04 -0.44 -8.39
C PHE A 726 32.77 -0.80 -7.62
N ALA A 727 31.61 -0.81 -8.30
CA ALA A 727 30.35 -1.23 -7.73
C ALA A 727 30.39 -2.68 -7.21
N PHE A 728 31.08 -3.57 -7.92
CA PHE A 728 31.28 -4.96 -7.49
C PHE A 728 32.13 -5.06 -6.22
N VAL A 729 33.26 -4.36 -6.15
CA VAL A 729 34.12 -4.34 -4.94
C VAL A 729 33.36 -3.75 -3.76
N TRP A 730 32.64 -2.65 -3.98
CA TRP A 730 31.79 -2.02 -2.97
C TRP A 730 30.68 -2.98 -2.49
N ALA A 731 29.97 -3.62 -3.41
CA ALA A 731 28.91 -4.56 -3.08
C ALA A 731 29.43 -5.78 -2.32
N ARG A 732 30.60 -6.31 -2.71
CA ARG A 732 31.29 -7.39 -1.99
C ARG A 732 31.58 -6.99 -0.54
N TYR A 733 32.14 -5.80 -0.34
CA TYR A 733 32.41 -5.27 1.00
C TYR A 733 31.13 -5.06 1.82
N SER A 734 30.09 -4.48 1.21
CA SER A 734 28.78 -4.30 1.84
C SER A 734 28.13 -5.63 2.24
N ALA A 735 28.19 -6.65 1.39
CA ALA A 735 27.66 -7.98 1.68
C ALA A 735 28.36 -8.64 2.88
N SER A 736 29.68 -8.48 3.00
CA SER A 736 30.46 -8.96 4.16
C SER A 736 30.08 -8.30 5.50
N ARG A 737 29.35 -7.17 5.47
CA ARG A 737 28.88 -6.44 6.64
C ARG A 737 27.39 -6.66 6.92
N THR A 738 26.78 -7.62 6.24
CA THR A 738 25.39 -8.00 6.46
C THR A 738 25.33 -9.28 7.29
N THR A 739 24.59 -9.26 8.39
CA THR A 739 24.37 -10.41 9.27
C THR A 739 22.89 -10.57 9.55
N PHE A 740 22.40 -11.79 9.38
CA PHE A 740 21.06 -12.23 9.70
C PHE A 740 21.11 -13.03 11.00
N THR A 741 20.24 -12.69 11.95
CA THR A 741 20.16 -13.38 13.24
C THR A 741 18.72 -13.86 13.44
N LEU A 742 18.57 -15.18 13.56
CA LEU A 742 17.28 -15.82 13.88
C LEU A 742 17.24 -16.14 15.38
N GLU A 743 16.50 -15.33 16.12
CA GLU A 743 16.22 -15.51 17.55
C GLU A 743 14.96 -16.39 17.73
N PRO A 744 14.61 -16.82 18.96
CA PRO A 744 13.43 -17.66 19.21
C PRO A 744 12.10 -16.93 18.93
N ASP A 745 12.06 -15.62 19.15
CA ASP A 745 10.87 -14.76 19.10
C ASP A 745 10.89 -13.75 17.92
N ARG A 746 12.05 -13.53 17.29
CA ARG A 746 12.21 -12.50 16.24
C ARG A 746 13.30 -12.81 15.21
N ILE A 747 13.22 -12.09 14.11
CA ILE A 747 14.21 -12.08 13.03
C ILE A 747 14.88 -10.72 13.01
N ARG A 748 16.21 -10.69 13.08
CA ARG A 748 17.02 -9.48 13.01
C ARG A 748 17.92 -9.47 11.78
N VAL A 749 18.00 -8.32 11.13
CA VAL A 749 18.92 -8.04 10.02
C VAL A 749 19.75 -6.82 10.33
N ASP A 750 21.06 -7.01 10.46
CA ASP A 750 22.05 -5.94 10.56
C ASP A 750 22.76 -5.80 9.21
N ARG A 751 22.79 -4.59 8.64
CA ARG A 751 23.44 -4.33 7.35
C ARG A 751 24.02 -2.94 7.26
N GLY A 752 24.94 -2.78 6.31
CA GLY A 752 25.49 -1.49 5.90
C GLY A 752 26.91 -1.22 6.40
N VAL A 753 27.62 -0.40 5.63
CA VAL A 753 29.05 -0.11 5.83
C VAL A 753 29.21 1.19 6.60
N PHE A 754 28.75 2.30 6.01
CA PHE A 754 28.80 3.62 6.63
C PHE A 754 27.60 3.81 7.55
N PHE A 755 26.39 3.63 7.01
CA PHE A 755 25.16 3.65 7.78
C PHE A 755 24.85 2.23 8.22
N ARG A 756 24.85 1.98 9.53
CA ARG A 756 24.54 0.65 10.08
C ARG A 756 23.06 0.59 10.40
N THR A 757 22.31 -0.15 9.60
CA THR A 757 20.88 -0.36 9.79
C THR A 757 20.63 -1.70 10.44
N ARG A 758 19.86 -1.69 11.53
CA ARG A 758 19.29 -2.88 12.19
C ARG A 758 17.78 -2.87 11.97
N ALA A 759 17.23 -3.96 11.50
CA ALA A 759 15.80 -4.18 11.34
C ALA A 759 15.38 -5.44 12.09
N SER A 760 14.24 -5.42 12.77
CA SER A 760 13.67 -6.55 13.49
C SER A 760 12.17 -6.71 13.19
N VAL A 761 11.73 -7.97 13.11
CA VAL A 761 10.32 -8.36 13.01
C VAL A 761 10.08 -9.52 13.97
N LEU A 762 9.07 -9.40 14.83
CA LEU A 762 8.66 -10.49 15.71
C LEU A 762 7.98 -11.61 14.91
N LEU A 763 8.27 -12.86 15.26
CA LEU A 763 7.76 -14.02 14.53
C LEU A 763 6.22 -14.13 14.61
N ASN A 764 5.62 -13.68 15.71
CA ASN A 764 4.17 -13.63 15.89
C ASN A 764 3.47 -12.52 15.07
N ARG A 765 4.24 -11.65 14.38
CA ARG A 765 3.72 -10.59 13.51
C ARG A 765 3.89 -10.87 12.01
N ILE A 766 4.65 -11.90 11.65
CA ILE A 766 4.77 -12.37 10.27
C ILE A 766 3.37 -12.73 9.77
N ASP A 767 3.06 -12.53 8.48
CA ASP A 767 1.79 -12.88 7.83
C ASP A 767 2.00 -13.91 6.72
N GLN A 768 3.03 -13.74 5.91
CA GLN A 768 3.40 -14.73 4.89
C GLN A 768 4.91 -14.77 4.74
N VAL A 769 5.41 -15.91 4.25
CA VAL A 769 6.82 -16.10 3.92
C VAL A 769 6.91 -16.56 2.47
N LYS A 770 7.73 -15.86 1.69
CA LYS A 770 8.01 -16.18 0.29
C LYS A 770 9.48 -16.47 0.13
N THR A 771 9.85 -17.61 -0.43
CA THR A 771 11.23 -17.81 -0.90
C THR A 771 11.31 -17.46 -2.38
N SER A 772 12.41 -16.82 -2.78
CA SER A 772 12.66 -16.42 -4.16
C SER A 772 14.09 -16.74 -4.57
N ARG A 773 14.25 -17.17 -5.81
CA ARG A 773 15.54 -17.51 -6.40
C ARG A 773 15.59 -16.88 -7.77
N GLY A 774 16.42 -15.85 -7.96
CA GLY A 774 16.62 -15.19 -9.24
C GLY A 774 17.61 -15.91 -10.16
N PRO A 775 17.97 -15.30 -11.31
CA PRO A 775 18.91 -15.88 -12.27
C PRO A 775 20.29 -16.14 -11.69
N ILE A 776 20.82 -15.14 -11.00
CA ILE A 776 22.12 -15.20 -10.33
C ILE A 776 22.06 -16.21 -9.19
N ASP A 777 20.94 -16.25 -8.45
CA ASP A 777 20.76 -17.23 -7.38
C ASP A 777 20.65 -18.67 -7.89
N THR A 778 20.05 -18.84 -9.06
CA THR A 778 19.97 -20.14 -9.73
C THR A 778 21.36 -20.62 -10.10
N ALA A 779 22.17 -19.76 -10.71
CA ALA A 779 23.54 -20.07 -11.11
C ALA A 779 24.46 -20.40 -9.92
N LEU A 780 24.31 -19.69 -8.79
CA LEU A 780 25.17 -19.84 -7.61
C LEU A 780 24.60 -20.78 -6.53
N LYS A 781 23.42 -21.36 -6.75
CA LYS A 781 22.72 -22.19 -5.75
C LYS A 781 22.42 -21.47 -4.45
N THR A 782 22.10 -20.18 -4.53
CA THR A 782 21.56 -19.38 -3.43
C THR A 782 20.04 -19.22 -3.56
N GLY A 783 19.42 -18.59 -2.57
CA GLY A 783 18.06 -18.07 -2.62
C GLY A 783 17.85 -17.00 -1.56
N ALA A 784 16.69 -16.37 -1.58
CA ALA A 784 16.26 -15.36 -0.63
C ALA A 784 14.95 -15.78 0.05
N VAL A 785 14.78 -15.39 1.32
CA VAL A 785 13.55 -15.55 2.11
C VAL A 785 13.01 -14.16 2.40
N GLN A 786 11.82 -13.87 1.87
CA GLN A 786 11.08 -12.62 2.05
C GLN A 786 10.00 -12.84 3.10
N ILE A 787 9.97 -11.97 4.09
CA ILE A 787 9.03 -11.99 5.21
C ILE A 787 8.16 -10.75 5.06
N SER A 788 6.85 -10.99 5.02
CA SER A 788 5.84 -9.93 5.00
C SER A 788 4.97 -10.00 6.26
N THR A 789 4.60 -8.85 6.83
CA THR A 789 3.64 -8.72 7.93
C THR A 789 2.32 -8.11 7.43
N VAL A 790 1.24 -8.27 8.19
CA VAL A 790 -0.13 -7.85 7.85
C VAL A 790 -0.14 -6.39 7.42
N GLY A 791 -0.72 -6.00 6.28
CA GLY A 791 -0.91 -4.59 5.89
C GLY A 791 0.29 -3.92 5.23
N SER A 792 1.21 -4.70 4.67
CA SER A 792 2.39 -4.20 3.97
C SER A 792 2.40 -4.67 2.52
N ALA A 793 2.56 -3.74 1.57
CA ALA A 793 2.66 -4.07 0.15
C ALA A 793 4.07 -4.56 -0.25
N THR A 794 5.08 -4.30 0.58
CA THR A 794 6.47 -4.73 0.37
C THR A 794 6.96 -5.55 1.56
N PRO A 795 7.85 -6.53 1.35
CA PRO A 795 8.37 -7.34 2.43
C PRO A 795 9.20 -6.50 3.40
N GLU A 796 8.97 -6.64 4.71
CA GLU A 796 9.69 -5.91 5.74
C GLU A 796 11.14 -6.38 5.82
N ILE A 797 11.37 -7.68 5.67
CA ILE A 797 12.70 -8.26 5.72
C ILE A 797 12.90 -9.19 4.53
N THR A 798 14.04 -9.04 3.85
CA THR A 798 14.53 -10.00 2.86
C THR A 798 15.87 -10.54 3.33
N ILE A 799 15.90 -11.84 3.62
CA ILE A 799 17.09 -12.59 4.00
C ILE A 799 17.64 -13.25 2.74
N GLY A 800 18.69 -12.71 2.16
CA GLY A 800 19.25 -13.26 0.92
C GLY A 800 20.35 -12.39 0.34
N PRO A 801 21.18 -12.94 -0.55
CA PRO A 801 21.21 -14.35 -1.00
C PRO A 801 21.92 -15.28 0.00
N VAL A 802 21.38 -16.48 0.27
CA VAL A 802 21.95 -17.50 1.19
C VAL A 802 21.92 -18.88 0.53
N THR A 803 22.95 -19.71 0.78
CA THR A 803 23.04 -21.08 0.24
C THR A 803 21.96 -22.02 0.79
N ASN A 804 21.79 -22.08 2.11
CA ASN A 804 20.80 -22.94 2.78
C ASN A 804 19.48 -22.21 3.08
N PHE A 805 18.94 -21.48 2.10
CA PHE A 805 17.71 -20.69 2.31
C PHE A 805 16.50 -21.56 2.68
N GLU A 806 16.43 -22.83 2.25
CA GLU A 806 15.37 -23.76 2.67
C GLU A 806 15.44 -24.10 4.16
N GLU A 807 16.63 -24.26 4.74
CA GLU A 807 16.78 -24.47 6.19
C GLU A 807 16.36 -23.22 6.96
N VAL A 808 16.70 -22.03 6.46
CA VAL A 808 16.30 -20.76 7.07
C VAL A 808 14.78 -20.63 7.05
N TYR A 809 14.15 -20.92 5.91
CA TYR A 809 12.70 -20.96 5.79
C TYR A 809 12.07 -21.96 6.76
N ARG A 810 12.56 -23.20 6.83
CA ARG A 810 12.05 -24.21 7.77
C ARG A 810 12.19 -23.77 9.22
N ALA A 811 13.32 -23.15 9.58
CA ALA A 811 13.53 -22.64 10.94
C ALA A 811 12.56 -21.51 11.30
N ILE A 812 12.28 -20.60 10.36
CA ILE A 812 11.28 -19.54 10.52
C ILE A 812 9.89 -20.16 10.67
N ASP A 813 9.52 -21.11 9.80
CA ASP A 813 8.23 -21.78 9.82
C ASP A 813 7.98 -22.52 11.15
N THR A 814 8.97 -23.26 11.65
CA THR A 814 8.86 -23.96 12.94
C THR A 814 8.70 -23.01 14.13
N ARG A 815 9.39 -21.86 14.13
CA ARG A 815 9.45 -20.95 15.29
C ARG A 815 8.34 -19.91 15.30
N SER A 816 7.89 -19.48 14.12
CA SER A 816 6.77 -18.56 13.97
C SER A 816 5.43 -19.18 14.33
N GLY A 817 5.40 -20.50 14.58
CA GLY A 817 4.18 -21.19 14.97
C GLY A 817 3.08 -21.03 13.91
N TYR A 818 3.49 -20.90 12.64
CA TYR A 818 2.64 -21.03 11.47
C TYR A 818 2.23 -22.48 11.24
N ALA A 819 3.07 -23.44 11.67
CA ALA A 819 2.71 -24.85 11.76
C ALA A 819 1.97 -25.15 13.08
N PRO A 820 0.93 -26.00 13.08
CA PRO A 820 0.39 -26.52 14.32
C PRO A 820 1.50 -27.27 15.09
N ALA A 821 1.43 -27.21 16.42
CA ALA A 821 2.16 -28.16 17.25
C ALA A 821 1.75 -29.57 16.79
N SER A 822 2.75 -30.36 16.39
CA SER A 822 2.61 -31.74 15.93
C SER A 822 1.78 -32.60 16.87
#